data_AF-A0A370B8G4-F1
#
_entry.id   AF-A0A370B8G4-F1
#
_cell.length_a   1.000
_cell.length_b   1.000
_cell.length_c   1.000
_cell.angle_alpha   90.00
_cell.angle_beta   90.00
_cell.angle_gamma   90.00
#
_symmetry.space_group_name_H-M   'P 1'
#
loop_
_entity.id
_entity.type
_entity.pdbx_description
1 polymer ?
#
loop_
_entity_poly.entity_id
_entity_poly.type
_entity_poly.pdbx_seq_one_letter_code
_entity_poly.pdbx_strand_id
1 'polypeptide(L)'
;GLRSPGAATAWGLVRSAQSEHPDRFVLVDTDTAPASLTALPAALDRSEPQLALREGIVHLPRLERTGPEAALRPPHAVAATAWRLDTVRKGTLDGLALVPAPDAERPLAEGEIRLAVRAAGVNFRDVLNALGMYPGPARDFGLEGAGVITETGPGITHLAVGDRVMGMFPSAYGPLAVADARTVARVPDGWSFAQAATVPIVFLTAYYALVDLGAVDPGDRVLVHAAAGGVGMAATQLARHLGAEVYATASPGKHHVLRAAGLDTDHIASSRDLAFEDTFRTSTGGRGVDLVLDSLAGEFVDASLRLLSGGGHFLEMGKTDIRDAGEVAARHPGVLYRAFDLIEAGPDRIGEMLTTLVGLFETGVLTPLPVTPWDVRRAPDAFRHMSQARHIGKVVLTVPAPLAPEGTVLVTGGTGGLGALLARHLVTEHGVRHLLLASRSGPDAPGAAQLVSELTELGAEVRIEAADVADRAQAAALLAAVPDRHPLTAVVHAAGVLDDTVVEQLDPERLAAVLRPKLDAAAHLHDLTRGLDLSAFVLFSSAAGTLGAPGQANYAAANAFLDALAEHRRALGLPALSLPWGPWSRTTGMTGGLTDTDIGRMERAGLPPLAPKSGLALFTEALDQPGAVRLPLAVDTTRLGADGPVPPLFAGLARARRTVAGSGSLTLPATGPDLAAELAALDPAQRRRRLVDEVCRQVAAVLGHSSATAVDSKQSFKELGFDSLTAVELRNRMNAAAGVLLPATLVFDYPTPAALAEHLHREHFASDADENGAPGGDPASGVPDEATLRRLLISIPLTRFRESGLLDAVLGLATATPPPGTKSGAGPDTDPVAGLDVDDMDVDDLVRMALGADD
;
A
#
# COMPACT_ATOMS: atom_id res chain seq x y z
N GLY A 1 -3.50 -1.73 -6.00
CA GLY A 1 -2.23 -1.19 -5.48
C GLY A 1 -1.33 -2.35 -5.25
N LEU A 2 -0.03 -2.18 -5.54
CA LEU A 2 1.05 -3.17 -5.36
C LEU A 2 0.82 -4.05 -4.13
N ARG A 3 0.28 -5.27 -4.33
CA ARG A 3 -0.02 -6.22 -3.25
C ARG A 3 1.24 -6.90 -2.70
N SER A 4 2.41 -6.62 -3.29
CA SER A 4 3.69 -7.24 -2.97
C SER A 4 4.68 -6.17 -2.50
N PRO A 5 5.15 -6.21 -1.25
CA PRO A 5 6.25 -5.38 -0.76
C PRO A 5 7.52 -5.48 -1.65
N GLY A 6 7.76 -6.63 -2.29
CA GLY A 6 8.87 -6.80 -3.21
C GLY A 6 8.79 -5.87 -4.43
N ALA A 7 7.60 -5.68 -5.01
CA ALA A 7 7.43 -4.79 -6.14
C ALA A 7 7.62 -3.31 -5.76
N ALA A 8 7.30 -2.92 -4.52
CA ALA A 8 7.57 -1.56 -4.02
C ALA A 8 9.06 -1.26 -3.89
N THR A 9 9.91 -2.28 -3.71
CA THR A 9 11.38 -2.12 -3.69
C THR A 9 11.89 -1.55 -5.00
N ALA A 10 11.37 -2.04 -6.14
CA ALA A 10 11.71 -1.53 -7.46
C ALA A 10 11.26 -0.07 -7.66
N TRP A 11 10.09 0.31 -7.10
CA TRP A 11 9.63 1.70 -7.13
C TRP A 11 10.59 2.65 -6.42
N GLY A 12 11.05 2.30 -5.22
CA GLY A 12 12.03 3.11 -4.49
C GLY A 12 13.34 3.29 -5.27
N LEU A 13 13.87 2.20 -5.84
CA LEU A 13 15.07 2.23 -6.68
C LEU A 13 14.90 3.16 -7.88
N VAL A 14 13.82 2.97 -8.65
CA VAL A 14 13.60 3.74 -9.88
C VAL A 14 13.29 5.21 -9.58
N ARG A 15 12.65 5.55 -8.45
CA ARG A 15 12.46 6.96 -8.03
C ARG A 15 13.80 7.69 -7.83
N SER A 16 14.79 7.01 -7.26
CA SER A 16 16.15 7.54 -7.17
C SER A 16 16.77 7.68 -8.56
N ALA A 17 16.65 6.66 -9.42
CA ALA A 17 17.12 6.73 -10.80
C ALA A 17 16.42 7.82 -11.64
N GLN A 18 15.15 8.15 -11.37
CA GLN A 18 14.45 9.30 -11.98
C GLN A 18 15.04 10.64 -11.53
N SER A 19 15.49 10.73 -10.28
CA SER A 19 16.15 11.92 -9.74
C SER A 19 17.56 12.09 -10.31
N GLU A 20 18.24 10.97 -10.56
CA GLU A 20 19.53 10.95 -11.26
C GLU A 20 19.36 11.18 -12.76
N HIS A 21 18.32 10.65 -13.40
CA HIS A 21 18.13 10.75 -14.85
C HIS A 21 16.73 11.25 -15.18
N PRO A 22 16.52 12.58 -15.10
CA PRO A 22 15.24 13.19 -15.45
C PRO A 22 14.77 12.77 -16.85
N ASP A 23 13.46 12.54 -16.98
CA ASP A 23 12.77 12.23 -18.25
C ASP A 23 13.22 10.92 -18.95
N ARG A 24 13.94 10.04 -18.26
CA ARG A 24 14.41 8.75 -18.81
C ARG A 24 13.61 7.53 -18.37
N PHE A 25 12.86 7.63 -17.26
CA PHE A 25 12.12 6.52 -16.66
C PHE A 25 10.70 6.96 -16.28
N VAL A 26 9.71 6.10 -16.54
CA VAL A 26 8.32 6.27 -16.07
C VAL A 26 7.90 5.03 -15.30
N LEU A 27 7.34 5.21 -14.10
CA LEU A 27 6.81 4.12 -13.28
C LEU A 27 5.30 3.99 -13.45
N VAL A 28 4.85 2.78 -13.77
CA VAL A 28 3.43 2.46 -13.97
C VAL A 28 3.03 1.25 -13.12
N ASP A 29 2.03 1.43 -12.26
CA ASP A 29 1.35 0.33 -11.55
C ASP A 29 0.00 0.08 -12.22
N THR A 30 -0.15 -0.99 -13.00
CA THR A 30 -1.40 -1.34 -13.71
C THR A 30 -2.07 -2.58 -13.13
N ASP A 31 -3.40 -2.65 -13.20
CA ASP A 31 -4.11 -3.91 -13.08
C ASP A 31 -4.12 -4.67 -14.42
N THR A 32 -4.76 -5.84 -14.45
CA THR A 32 -4.89 -6.70 -15.63
C THR A 32 -6.17 -6.43 -16.42
N ALA A 33 -6.90 -5.35 -16.14
CA ALA A 33 -8.15 -5.06 -16.81
C ALA A 33 -7.88 -4.64 -18.27
N PRO A 34 -8.62 -5.16 -19.28
CA PRO A 34 -8.43 -4.77 -20.68
C PRO A 34 -8.50 -3.25 -20.88
N ALA A 35 -9.40 -2.56 -20.18
CA ALA A 35 -9.53 -1.11 -20.24
C ALA A 35 -8.24 -0.36 -19.82
N SER A 36 -7.53 -0.86 -18.80
CA SER A 36 -6.25 -0.28 -18.35
C SER A 36 -5.15 -0.49 -19.37
N LEU A 37 -5.08 -1.67 -20.00
CA LEU A 37 -4.10 -1.98 -21.03
C LEU A 37 -4.31 -1.10 -22.27
N THR A 38 -5.57 -0.89 -22.66
CA THR A 38 -5.92 0.03 -23.76
C THR A 38 -5.58 1.48 -23.45
N ALA A 39 -5.73 1.92 -22.20
CA ALA A 39 -5.42 3.29 -21.77
C ALA A 39 -3.92 3.57 -21.60
N LEU A 40 -3.07 2.54 -21.55
CA LEU A 40 -1.65 2.65 -21.20
C LEU A 40 -0.85 3.57 -22.14
N PRO A 41 -0.94 3.48 -23.49
CA PRO A 41 -0.18 4.38 -24.37
C PRO A 41 -0.50 5.85 -24.12
N ALA A 42 -1.79 6.20 -24.02
CA ALA A 42 -2.23 7.57 -23.73
C ALA A 42 -1.84 8.05 -22.32
N ALA A 43 -1.72 7.13 -21.35
CA ALA A 43 -1.24 7.45 -20.01
C ALA A 43 0.26 7.77 -20.00
N LEU A 44 1.08 7.11 -20.84
CA LEU A 44 2.52 7.34 -20.96
C LEU A 44 2.88 8.65 -21.65
N ASP A 45 2.02 9.16 -22.53
CA ASP A 45 2.21 10.47 -23.19
C ASP A 45 2.06 11.66 -22.23
N ARG A 46 1.67 11.41 -20.97
CA ARG A 46 1.58 12.45 -19.93
C ARG A 46 2.97 12.75 -19.40
N SER A 47 3.29 14.02 -19.15
CA SER A 47 4.53 14.47 -18.49
C SER A 47 4.56 14.16 -16.98
N GLU A 48 4.10 12.97 -16.58
CA GLU A 48 4.03 12.50 -15.21
C GLU A 48 5.01 11.33 -15.04
N PRO A 49 6.00 11.41 -14.13
CA PRO A 49 7.00 10.36 -13.99
C PRO A 49 6.45 9.09 -13.31
N GLN A 50 5.28 9.16 -12.68
CA GLN A 50 4.69 8.08 -11.89
C GLN A 50 3.17 8.07 -12.02
N LEU A 51 2.57 6.92 -12.31
CA LEU A 51 1.11 6.76 -12.39
C LEU A 51 0.66 5.35 -12.01
N ALA A 52 -0.63 5.21 -11.68
CA ALA A 52 -1.30 3.92 -11.56
C ALA A 52 -2.53 3.86 -12.46
N LEU A 53 -2.79 2.72 -13.08
CA LEU A 53 -3.95 2.47 -13.93
C LEU A 53 -4.87 1.45 -13.27
N ARG A 54 -6.14 1.80 -13.07
CA ARG A 54 -7.15 0.92 -12.47
C ARG A 54 -8.45 1.00 -13.25
N GLU A 55 -8.89 -0.13 -13.80
CA GLU A 55 -10.12 -0.22 -14.60
C GLU A 55 -10.22 0.90 -15.68
N GLY A 56 -9.10 1.20 -16.36
CA GLY A 56 -9.00 2.27 -17.36
C GLY A 56 -8.83 3.69 -16.81
N ILE A 57 -8.82 3.88 -15.49
CA ILE A 57 -8.68 5.19 -14.83
C ILE A 57 -7.23 5.43 -14.43
N VAL A 58 -6.68 6.59 -14.83
CA VAL A 58 -5.34 7.05 -14.43
C VAL A 58 -5.38 7.72 -13.06
N HIS A 59 -4.52 7.27 -12.16
CA HIS A 59 -4.28 7.83 -10.83
C HIS A 59 -2.86 8.39 -10.75
N LEU A 60 -2.73 9.60 -10.19
CA LEU A 60 -1.44 10.28 -10.03
C LEU A 60 -1.11 10.45 -8.53
N PRO A 61 0.12 10.13 -8.09
CA PRO A 61 0.50 10.28 -6.70
C PRO A 61 0.75 11.75 -6.36
N ARG A 62 0.21 12.21 -5.22
CA ARG A 62 0.42 13.55 -4.66
C ARG A 62 0.50 13.45 -3.14
N LEU A 63 1.34 14.29 -2.54
CA LEU A 63 1.37 14.47 -1.10
C LEU A 63 0.27 15.44 -0.67
N GLU A 64 -0.40 15.09 0.42
CA GLU A 64 -1.42 15.90 1.05
C GLU A 64 -1.10 16.07 2.54
N ARG A 65 -1.50 17.20 3.13
CA ARG A 65 -1.42 17.37 4.58
C ARG A 65 -2.45 16.46 5.22
N THR A 66 -2.08 15.73 6.25
CA THR A 66 -3.07 15.04 7.07
C THR A 66 -3.98 16.08 7.73
N GLY A 67 -5.24 16.15 7.30
CA GLY A 67 -6.24 17.05 7.87
C GLY A 67 -7.00 16.42 9.04
N PRO A 68 -7.52 17.23 9.98
CA PRO A 68 -8.33 16.74 11.11
C PRO A 68 -9.68 16.14 10.68
N GLU A 69 -10.18 16.44 9.49
CA GLU A 69 -11.53 16.04 9.03
C GLU A 69 -11.62 14.61 8.47
N ALA A 70 -10.50 13.94 8.18
CA ALA A 70 -10.52 12.66 7.47
C ALA A 70 -10.68 11.43 8.39
N ALA A 71 -10.56 11.59 9.71
CA ALA A 71 -10.58 10.49 10.66
C ALA A 71 -11.25 10.87 11.97
N LEU A 72 -11.98 9.93 12.56
CA LEU A 72 -12.53 10.08 13.90
C LEU A 72 -11.40 10.10 14.92
N ARG A 73 -11.57 10.90 15.98
CA ARG A 73 -10.64 10.97 17.10
C ARG A 73 -11.28 10.39 18.35
N PRO A 74 -10.61 9.46 19.07
CA PRO A 74 -11.07 9.04 20.38
C PRO A 74 -11.17 10.25 21.32
N PRO A 75 -12.11 10.25 22.27
CA PRO A 75 -12.17 11.28 23.29
C PRO A 75 -10.92 11.21 24.19
N HIS A 76 -10.02 12.19 24.11
CA HIS A 76 -8.80 12.27 24.93
C HIS A 76 -9.05 12.78 26.36
N ALA A 77 -10.30 12.75 26.86
CA ALA A 77 -10.60 13.27 28.19
C ALA A 77 -9.90 12.39 29.24
N VAL A 78 -9.08 13.02 30.08
CA VAL A 78 -8.19 12.45 31.12
C VAL A 78 -8.87 11.48 32.10
N ALA A 79 -10.19 11.29 32.04
CA ALA A 79 -10.98 10.50 32.96
C ALA A 79 -11.73 9.29 32.34
N ALA A 80 -11.81 9.13 31.02
CA ALA A 80 -12.53 8.01 30.41
C ALA A 80 -11.59 7.15 29.57
N THR A 81 -11.24 5.95 30.05
CA THR A 81 -10.43 5.00 29.27
C THR A 81 -11.27 4.23 28.25
N ALA A 82 -12.57 4.11 28.52
CA ALA A 82 -13.56 3.54 27.61
C ALA A 82 -14.24 4.55 26.69
N TRP A 83 -14.30 4.22 25.41
CA TRP A 83 -15.07 4.89 24.37
C TRP A 83 -15.65 3.88 23.39
N ARG A 84 -16.63 4.27 22.58
CA ARG A 84 -17.17 3.42 21.51
C ARG A 84 -17.56 4.23 20.29
N LEU A 85 -17.63 3.59 19.13
CA LEU A 85 -18.26 4.16 17.95
C LEU A 85 -19.78 4.22 18.18
N ASP A 86 -20.36 5.39 17.93
CA ASP A 86 -21.80 5.61 17.99
C ASP A 86 -22.24 6.64 16.93
N THR A 87 -23.53 6.82 16.77
CA THR A 87 -24.12 7.80 15.85
C THR A 87 -24.60 9.03 16.61
N VAL A 88 -23.89 10.15 16.45
CA VAL A 88 -24.31 11.46 16.99
C VAL A 88 -25.37 12.14 16.11
N ARG A 89 -25.50 11.72 14.85
CA ARG A 89 -26.54 12.19 13.92
C ARG A 89 -27.01 11.06 13.01
N LYS A 90 -28.24 10.58 13.22
CA LYS A 90 -28.81 9.49 12.41
C LYS A 90 -29.13 9.92 10.99
N GLY A 91 -29.19 8.93 10.08
CA GLY A 91 -29.55 9.14 8.67
C GLY A 91 -28.37 9.46 7.76
N THR A 92 -27.15 9.54 8.30
CA THR A 92 -25.93 9.77 7.53
C THR A 92 -24.74 9.05 8.17
N LEU A 93 -23.82 8.54 7.34
CA LEU A 93 -22.56 7.94 7.80
C LEU A 93 -21.57 8.98 8.33
N ASP A 94 -21.72 10.26 7.95
CA ASP A 94 -20.90 11.36 8.48
C ASP A 94 -21.30 11.73 9.92
N GLY A 95 -22.41 11.16 10.41
CA GLY A 95 -22.87 11.30 11.78
C GLY A 95 -22.25 10.29 12.76
N LEU A 96 -21.31 9.46 12.32
CA LEU A 96 -20.56 8.54 13.18
C LEU A 96 -19.47 9.28 13.96
N ALA A 97 -19.32 8.97 15.25
CA ALA A 97 -18.29 9.54 16.11
C ALA A 97 -17.82 8.54 17.16
N LEU A 98 -16.62 8.75 17.69
CA LEU A 98 -16.14 8.03 18.89
C LEU A 98 -16.58 8.81 20.12
N VAL A 99 -17.40 8.19 20.97
CA VAL A 99 -18.01 8.82 22.15
C VAL A 99 -17.57 8.12 23.44
N PRO A 100 -17.48 8.82 24.59
CA PRO A 100 -17.19 8.19 25.87
C PRO A 100 -18.19 7.06 26.21
N ALA A 101 -17.69 5.98 26.80
CA ALA A 101 -18.49 4.80 27.12
C ALA A 101 -18.20 4.27 28.55
N PRO A 102 -18.50 5.05 29.61
CA PRO A 102 -18.17 4.68 30.99
C PRO A 102 -18.84 3.36 31.43
N ASP A 103 -19.97 2.99 30.82
CA ASP A 103 -20.66 1.74 31.12
C ASP A 103 -19.82 0.48 30.84
N ALA A 104 -18.81 0.56 29.97
CA ALA A 104 -17.88 -0.55 29.72
C ALA A 104 -16.95 -0.84 30.93
N GLU A 105 -16.79 0.13 31.83
CA GLU A 105 -15.98 0.04 33.04
C GLU A 105 -16.81 -0.31 34.29
N ARG A 106 -18.13 -0.49 34.15
CA ARG A 106 -19.00 -0.90 35.26
C ARG A 106 -18.52 -2.22 35.88
N PRO A 107 -18.72 -2.47 37.20
CA PRO A 107 -18.44 -3.77 37.79
C PRO A 107 -19.13 -4.93 37.04
N LEU A 108 -18.42 -6.04 36.90
CA LEU A 108 -18.94 -7.24 36.23
C LEU A 108 -20.00 -7.93 37.08
N ALA A 109 -21.10 -8.33 36.44
CA ALA A 109 -22.08 -9.23 37.03
C ALA A 109 -21.61 -10.69 36.96
N GLU A 110 -22.35 -11.59 37.61
CA GLU A 110 -22.13 -13.03 37.52
C GLU A 110 -22.25 -13.49 36.06
N GLY A 111 -21.30 -14.33 35.61
CA GLY A 111 -21.28 -14.82 34.24
C GLY A 111 -20.69 -13.86 33.20
N GLU A 112 -20.29 -12.64 33.59
CA GLU A 112 -19.73 -11.65 32.66
C GLU A 112 -18.20 -11.66 32.63
N ILE A 113 -17.64 -11.27 31.49
CA ILE A 113 -16.21 -11.01 31.30
C ILE A 113 -16.01 -9.62 30.69
N ARG A 114 -14.88 -8.99 30.98
CA ARG A 114 -14.43 -7.78 30.28
C ARG A 114 -13.34 -8.12 29.27
N LEU A 115 -13.48 -7.55 28.09
CA LEU A 115 -12.59 -7.74 26.96
C LEU A 115 -11.90 -6.44 26.62
N ALA A 116 -10.57 -6.49 26.45
CA ALA A 116 -9.85 -5.50 25.67
C ALA A 116 -9.97 -5.90 24.19
N VAL A 117 -10.86 -5.22 23.46
CA VAL A 117 -11.19 -5.56 22.08
C VAL A 117 -10.02 -5.16 21.17
N ARG A 118 -9.70 -6.02 20.20
CA ARG A 118 -8.66 -5.79 19.19
C ARG A 118 -9.24 -5.65 17.79
N ALA A 119 -10.30 -6.40 17.50
CA ALA A 119 -10.99 -6.33 16.23
C ALA A 119 -12.47 -6.67 16.38
N ALA A 120 -13.32 -6.10 15.52
CA ALA A 120 -14.75 -6.30 15.54
C ALA A 120 -15.32 -6.41 14.11
N GLY A 121 -16.22 -7.37 13.91
CA GLY A 121 -16.83 -7.62 12.59
C GLY A 121 -17.96 -6.62 12.30
N VAL A 122 -17.94 -6.01 11.11
CA VAL A 122 -19.00 -5.11 10.65
C VAL A 122 -20.11 -5.89 9.95
N ASN A 123 -21.35 -5.67 10.38
CA ASN A 123 -22.52 -6.33 9.85
C ASN A 123 -23.42 -5.35 9.08
N PHE A 124 -24.19 -5.86 8.12
CA PHE A 124 -25.07 -5.01 7.30
C PHE A 124 -26.12 -4.28 8.17
N ARG A 125 -26.52 -4.94 9.27
CA ARG A 125 -27.31 -4.35 10.36
C ARG A 125 -26.73 -3.04 10.89
N ASP A 126 -25.41 -2.95 11.08
CA ASP A 126 -24.77 -1.74 11.60
C ASP A 126 -24.90 -0.58 10.61
N VAL A 127 -24.75 -0.87 9.31
CA VAL A 127 -24.96 0.14 8.26
C VAL A 127 -26.42 0.63 8.25
N LEU A 128 -27.39 -0.28 8.33
CA LEU A 128 -28.81 0.09 8.42
C LEU A 128 -29.12 0.92 9.67
N ASN A 129 -28.50 0.60 10.81
CA ASN A 129 -28.66 1.33 12.06
C ASN A 129 -28.13 2.77 11.94
N ALA A 130 -26.92 2.95 11.40
CA ALA A 130 -26.32 4.26 11.16
C ALA A 130 -27.17 5.14 10.21
N LEU A 131 -27.72 4.53 9.16
CA LEU A 131 -28.61 5.19 8.20
C LEU A 131 -30.05 5.39 8.70
N GLY A 132 -30.39 4.91 9.90
CA GLY A 132 -31.75 5.01 10.45
C GLY A 132 -32.79 4.17 9.70
N MET A 133 -32.37 3.15 8.96
CA MET A 133 -33.21 2.25 8.16
C MET A 133 -33.43 0.89 8.83
N TYR A 134 -32.85 0.65 10.02
CA TYR A 134 -33.02 -0.60 10.73
C TYR A 134 -34.41 -0.67 11.41
N PRO A 135 -35.20 -1.73 11.20
CA PRO A 135 -36.51 -1.87 11.83
C PRO A 135 -36.38 -2.19 13.34
N GLY A 136 -37.04 -1.38 14.17
CA GLY A 136 -37.05 -1.51 15.64
C GLY A 136 -36.18 -0.47 16.37
N PRO A 137 -36.08 -0.55 17.71
CA PRO A 137 -35.28 0.40 18.49
C PRO A 137 -33.80 0.29 18.13
N ALA A 138 -33.11 1.44 18.04
CA ALA A 138 -31.68 1.48 17.78
C ALA A 138 -30.94 0.77 18.92
N ARG A 139 -30.28 -0.33 18.56
CA ARG A 139 -29.46 -1.14 19.47
C ARG A 139 -27.99 -0.76 19.30
N ASP A 140 -27.16 -1.18 20.24
CA ASP A 140 -25.72 -0.96 20.20
C ASP A 140 -25.10 -1.46 18.88
N PHE A 141 -24.09 -0.72 18.43
CA PHE A 141 -23.22 -1.12 17.34
C PHE A 141 -22.25 -2.23 17.77
N GLY A 142 -21.82 -3.03 16.80
CA GLY A 142 -20.77 -4.04 17.00
C GLY A 142 -21.26 -5.16 17.90
N LEU A 143 -21.87 -6.18 17.29
CA LEU A 143 -22.40 -7.35 17.98
C LEU A 143 -21.42 -8.53 18.04
N GLU A 144 -20.24 -8.38 17.46
CA GLU A 144 -19.20 -9.42 17.48
C GLU A 144 -17.82 -8.80 17.48
N GLY A 145 -16.86 -9.55 18.00
CA GLY A 145 -15.46 -9.21 17.89
C GLY A 145 -14.55 -10.24 18.52
N ALA A 146 -13.29 -9.87 18.62
CA ALA A 146 -12.23 -10.64 19.23
C ALA A 146 -11.30 -9.73 20.04
N GLY A 147 -10.79 -10.25 21.16
CA GLY A 147 -9.97 -9.51 22.09
C GLY A 147 -9.36 -10.39 23.17
N VAL A 148 -8.82 -9.75 24.21
CA VAL A 148 -8.18 -10.42 25.35
C VAL A 148 -9.02 -10.17 26.60
N ILE A 149 -9.26 -11.20 27.40
CA ILE A 149 -9.95 -11.06 28.68
C ILE A 149 -9.08 -10.25 29.65
N THR A 150 -9.63 -9.17 30.21
CA THR A 150 -8.95 -8.32 31.22
C THR A 150 -9.50 -8.50 32.62
N GLU A 151 -10.76 -8.93 32.75
CA GLU A 151 -11.39 -9.21 34.05
C GLU A 151 -12.45 -10.30 33.86
N THR A 152 -12.60 -11.16 34.87
CA THR A 152 -13.65 -12.19 34.93
C THR A 152 -14.58 -11.91 36.11
N GLY A 153 -15.88 -11.89 35.86
CA GLY A 153 -16.89 -11.79 36.90
C GLY A 153 -17.05 -13.08 37.72
N PRO A 154 -17.88 -13.04 38.78
CA PRO A 154 -18.16 -14.21 39.61
C PRO A 154 -18.70 -15.40 38.77
N GLY A 155 -18.38 -16.63 39.21
CA GLY A 155 -18.89 -17.86 38.61
C GLY A 155 -18.15 -18.36 37.36
N ILE A 156 -17.20 -17.60 36.82
CA ILE A 156 -16.40 -18.01 35.65
C ILE A 156 -15.19 -18.83 36.08
N THR A 157 -15.09 -20.05 35.57
CA THR A 157 -13.99 -21.00 35.86
C THR A 157 -13.30 -21.55 34.62
N HIS A 158 -13.93 -21.47 33.45
CA HIS A 158 -13.46 -22.06 32.19
C HIS A 158 -12.65 -21.08 31.33
N LEU A 159 -12.68 -19.79 31.65
CA LEU A 159 -11.94 -18.71 31.01
C LEU A 159 -11.10 -17.95 32.05
N ALA A 160 -9.95 -17.43 31.63
CA ALA A 160 -9.05 -16.67 32.50
C ALA A 160 -8.62 -15.33 31.88
N VAL A 161 -8.18 -14.40 32.72
CA VAL A 161 -7.51 -13.16 32.27
C VAL A 161 -6.31 -13.52 31.41
N GLY A 162 -6.17 -12.84 30.27
CA GLY A 162 -5.15 -13.14 29.26
C GLY A 162 -5.62 -14.09 28.14
N ASP A 163 -6.73 -14.80 28.31
CA ASP A 163 -7.29 -15.64 27.24
C ASP A 163 -7.68 -14.78 26.04
N ARG A 164 -7.31 -15.25 24.85
CA ARG A 164 -7.72 -14.67 23.55
C ARG A 164 -9.07 -15.26 23.19
N VAL A 165 -10.10 -14.44 23.04
CA VAL A 165 -11.47 -14.90 22.76
C VAL A 165 -12.09 -14.17 21.56
N MET A 166 -13.01 -14.86 20.90
CA MET A 166 -13.93 -14.29 19.90
C MET A 166 -15.36 -14.68 20.25
N GLY A 167 -16.34 -13.88 19.84
CA GLY A 167 -17.73 -14.21 20.10
C GLY A 167 -18.71 -13.10 19.79
N MET A 168 -19.92 -13.26 20.31
CA MET A 168 -21.01 -12.28 20.21
C MET A 168 -21.12 -11.48 21.51
N PHE A 169 -20.99 -10.17 21.40
CA PHE A 169 -21.16 -9.23 22.50
C PHE A 169 -21.41 -7.82 21.94
N PRO A 170 -22.19 -6.98 22.64
CA PRO A 170 -22.50 -5.63 22.19
C PRO A 170 -21.31 -4.67 22.37
N SER A 171 -21.40 -3.50 21.73
CA SER A 171 -20.43 -2.40 21.88
C SER A 171 -19.00 -2.76 21.47
N ALA A 172 -18.82 -3.69 20.53
CA ALA A 172 -17.49 -4.16 20.11
C ALA A 172 -16.65 -3.09 19.36
N TYR A 173 -17.22 -1.95 18.96
CA TYR A 173 -16.49 -0.86 18.29
C TYR A 173 -15.84 0.13 19.26
N GLY A 174 -15.19 -0.39 20.30
CA GLY A 174 -14.48 0.36 21.33
C GLY A 174 -13.34 -0.48 21.91
N PRO A 175 -12.43 0.10 22.72
CA PRO A 175 -11.30 -0.64 23.29
C PRO A 175 -11.72 -1.59 24.40
N LEU A 176 -12.90 -1.41 24.98
CA LEU A 176 -13.44 -2.23 26.06
C LEU A 176 -14.88 -2.65 25.75
N ALA A 177 -15.19 -3.92 26.02
CA ALA A 177 -16.54 -4.46 25.96
C ALA A 177 -16.78 -5.43 27.12
N VAL A 178 -18.05 -5.58 27.52
CA VAL A 178 -18.50 -6.58 28.49
C VAL A 178 -19.31 -7.62 27.74
N ALA A 179 -19.01 -8.90 27.97
CA ALA A 179 -19.63 -10.03 27.30
C ALA A 179 -20.17 -11.05 28.31
N ASP A 180 -21.22 -11.78 27.92
CA ASP A 180 -21.61 -13.03 28.58
C ASP A 180 -20.57 -14.09 28.23
N ALA A 181 -20.00 -14.78 29.23
CA ALA A 181 -18.95 -15.76 29.01
C ALA A 181 -19.39 -16.94 28.12
N ARG A 182 -20.70 -17.22 28.04
CA ARG A 182 -21.24 -18.32 27.23
C ARG A 182 -21.28 -18.01 25.74
N THR A 183 -21.25 -16.72 25.36
CA THR A 183 -21.34 -16.30 23.96
C THR A 183 -19.96 -16.03 23.33
N VAL A 184 -18.89 -16.51 23.98
CA VAL A 184 -17.52 -16.42 23.49
C VAL A 184 -16.85 -17.79 23.48
N ALA A 185 -15.83 -17.92 22.63
CA ALA A 185 -14.93 -19.08 22.58
C ALA A 185 -13.48 -18.60 22.44
N ARG A 186 -12.52 -19.45 22.82
CA ARG A 186 -11.10 -19.15 22.61
C ARG A 186 -10.79 -19.03 21.12
N VAL A 187 -9.93 -18.09 20.77
CA VAL A 187 -9.41 -17.93 19.41
C VAL A 187 -8.48 -19.10 19.11
N PRO A 188 -8.66 -19.82 17.98
CA PRO A 188 -7.74 -20.88 17.57
C PRO A 188 -6.29 -20.38 17.43
N ASP A 189 -5.33 -21.27 17.66
CA ASP A 189 -3.92 -20.95 17.55
C ASP A 189 -3.54 -20.47 16.14
N GLY A 190 -2.63 -19.50 16.08
CA GLY A 190 -2.15 -18.92 14.82
C GLY A 190 -3.08 -17.92 14.14
N TRP A 191 -4.32 -17.73 14.64
CA TRP A 191 -5.23 -16.72 14.08
C TRP A 191 -4.92 -15.33 14.59
N SER A 192 -5.05 -14.32 13.72
CA SER A 192 -5.12 -12.93 14.16
C SER A 192 -6.50 -12.60 14.75
N PHE A 193 -6.58 -11.55 15.58
CA PHE A 193 -7.88 -11.08 16.08
C PHE A 193 -8.80 -10.62 14.94
N ALA A 194 -8.24 -10.05 13.88
CA ALA A 194 -9.02 -9.63 12.72
C ALA A 194 -9.65 -10.82 11.97
N GLN A 195 -8.91 -11.93 11.84
CA GLN A 195 -9.47 -13.18 11.30
C GLN A 195 -10.56 -13.74 12.21
N ALA A 196 -10.29 -13.81 13.51
CA ALA A 196 -11.25 -14.30 14.51
C ALA A 196 -12.54 -13.47 14.53
N ALA A 197 -12.46 -12.15 14.40
CA ALA A 197 -13.62 -11.25 14.34
C ALA A 197 -14.48 -11.42 13.07
N THR A 198 -14.04 -12.22 12.08
CA THR A 198 -14.87 -12.53 10.91
C THR A 198 -15.88 -13.65 11.14
N VAL A 199 -15.71 -14.43 12.21
CA VAL A 199 -16.38 -15.72 12.37
C VAL A 199 -17.72 -15.68 13.10
N PRO A 200 -17.85 -15.05 14.28
CA PRO A 200 -18.95 -15.34 15.21
C PRO A 200 -20.33 -15.26 14.57
N ILE A 201 -20.78 -14.08 14.15
CA ILE A 201 -22.15 -13.90 13.64
C ILE A 201 -22.35 -14.67 12.35
N VAL A 202 -21.40 -14.67 11.42
CA VAL A 202 -21.66 -15.22 10.10
C VAL A 202 -21.76 -16.75 10.12
N PHE A 203 -20.88 -17.42 10.87
CA PHE A 203 -20.92 -18.87 11.00
C PHE A 203 -21.99 -19.33 11.97
N LEU A 204 -22.26 -18.61 13.05
CA LEU A 204 -23.39 -18.92 13.92
C LEU A 204 -24.73 -18.75 13.18
N THR A 205 -24.89 -17.69 12.39
CA THR A 205 -26.11 -17.51 11.56
C THR A 205 -26.28 -18.67 10.59
N ALA A 206 -25.22 -19.04 9.88
CA ALA A 206 -25.26 -20.14 8.92
C ALA A 206 -25.50 -21.50 9.59
N TYR A 207 -24.83 -21.77 10.72
CA TYR A 207 -25.02 -23.00 11.48
C TYR A 207 -26.45 -23.11 12.00
N TYR A 208 -26.94 -22.07 12.68
CA TYR A 208 -28.30 -22.04 13.19
C TYR A 208 -29.33 -22.23 12.08
N ALA A 209 -29.15 -21.55 10.95
CA ALA A 209 -30.03 -21.69 9.79
C ALA A 209 -30.02 -23.11 9.22
N LEU A 210 -28.85 -23.67 8.90
CA LEU A 210 -28.77 -24.95 8.18
C LEU A 210 -29.00 -26.15 9.09
N VAL A 211 -28.51 -26.12 10.33
CA VAL A 211 -28.55 -27.25 11.25
C VAL A 211 -29.80 -27.21 12.12
N ASP A 212 -30.04 -26.11 12.84
CA ASP A 212 -31.09 -26.07 13.86
C ASP A 212 -32.49 -25.79 13.24
N LEU A 213 -32.55 -24.90 12.24
CA LEU A 213 -33.81 -24.50 11.61
C LEU A 213 -34.13 -25.28 10.35
N GLY A 214 -33.11 -25.49 9.52
CA GLY A 214 -33.20 -26.16 8.23
C GLY A 214 -33.17 -27.67 8.33
N ALA A 215 -32.48 -28.21 9.35
CA ALA A 215 -32.23 -29.64 9.51
C ALA A 215 -31.68 -30.29 8.23
N VAL A 216 -30.70 -29.63 7.59
CA VAL A 216 -30.13 -30.06 6.31
C VAL A 216 -29.48 -31.44 6.43
N ASP A 217 -29.92 -32.37 5.59
CA ASP A 217 -29.40 -33.73 5.47
C ASP A 217 -28.47 -33.87 4.24
N PRO A 218 -27.56 -34.88 4.25
CA PRO A 218 -26.76 -35.19 3.07
C PRO A 218 -27.62 -35.47 1.83
N GLY A 219 -27.32 -34.78 0.72
CA GLY A 219 -28.07 -34.87 -0.53
C GLY A 219 -29.16 -33.83 -0.71
N ASP A 220 -29.47 -33.03 0.31
CA ASP A 220 -30.38 -31.88 0.17
C ASP A 220 -29.80 -30.83 -0.78
N ARG A 221 -30.68 -30.13 -1.48
CA ARG A 221 -30.33 -29.02 -2.37
C ARG A 221 -30.53 -27.70 -1.66
N VAL A 222 -29.45 -26.95 -1.47
CA VAL A 222 -29.47 -25.69 -0.69
C VAL A 222 -29.16 -24.53 -1.62
N LEU A 223 -30.10 -23.58 -1.75
CA LEU A 223 -29.87 -22.30 -2.40
C LEU A 223 -29.40 -21.25 -1.38
N VAL A 224 -28.20 -20.72 -1.60
CA VAL A 224 -27.61 -19.63 -0.79
C VAL A 224 -27.57 -18.35 -1.60
N HIS A 225 -28.34 -17.35 -1.19
CA HIS A 225 -28.27 -16.03 -1.80
C HIS A 225 -27.09 -15.19 -1.27
N ALA A 226 -26.61 -14.26 -2.10
CA ALA A 226 -25.49 -13.38 -1.80
C ALA A 226 -24.24 -14.14 -1.31
N ALA A 227 -23.93 -15.29 -1.93
CA ALA A 227 -22.94 -16.27 -1.50
C ALA A 227 -21.49 -15.76 -1.42
N ALA A 228 -21.18 -14.61 -2.04
CA ALA A 228 -19.87 -13.95 -1.92
C ALA A 228 -19.76 -13.01 -0.71
N GLY A 229 -20.85 -12.82 0.05
CA GLY A 229 -20.88 -12.08 1.33
C GLY A 229 -20.59 -12.98 2.53
N GLY A 230 -20.48 -12.40 3.73
CA GLY A 230 -20.05 -13.11 4.93
C GLY A 230 -20.86 -14.37 5.27
N VAL A 231 -22.18 -14.22 5.47
CA VAL A 231 -23.06 -15.37 5.81
C VAL A 231 -23.13 -16.36 4.65
N GLY A 232 -23.21 -15.87 3.41
CA GLY A 232 -23.27 -16.72 2.23
C GLY A 232 -22.04 -17.61 2.05
N MET A 233 -20.83 -17.08 2.30
CA MET A 233 -19.60 -17.87 2.28
C MET A 233 -19.55 -18.91 3.41
N ALA A 234 -20.02 -18.55 4.62
CA ALA A 234 -20.09 -19.48 5.74
C ALA A 234 -21.12 -20.61 5.49
N ALA A 235 -22.30 -20.26 4.98
CA ALA A 235 -23.35 -21.20 4.63
C ALA A 235 -22.93 -22.15 3.50
N THR A 236 -22.22 -21.65 2.48
CA THR A 236 -21.68 -22.50 1.41
C THR A 236 -20.70 -23.55 1.95
N GLN A 237 -19.80 -23.17 2.87
CA GLN A 237 -18.86 -24.10 3.49
C GLN A 237 -19.58 -25.14 4.37
N LEU A 238 -20.52 -24.69 5.21
CA LEU A 238 -21.27 -25.57 6.12
C LEU A 238 -22.20 -26.53 5.35
N ALA A 239 -22.94 -26.06 4.36
CA ALA A 239 -23.83 -26.90 3.56
C ALA A 239 -23.03 -28.00 2.84
N ARG A 240 -21.86 -27.68 2.27
CA ARG A 240 -20.98 -28.69 1.67
C ARG A 240 -20.44 -29.69 2.70
N HIS A 241 -20.08 -29.22 3.90
CA HIS A 241 -19.64 -30.11 4.98
C HIS A 241 -20.75 -31.08 5.40
N LEU A 242 -22.01 -30.62 5.44
CA LEU A 242 -23.20 -31.43 5.72
C LEU A 242 -23.56 -32.38 4.57
N GLY A 243 -22.87 -32.31 3.41
CA GLY A 243 -23.13 -33.17 2.25
C GLY A 243 -24.25 -32.69 1.35
N ALA A 244 -24.66 -31.42 1.45
CA ALA A 244 -25.67 -30.82 0.58
C ALA A 244 -25.10 -30.42 -0.80
N GLU A 245 -25.95 -30.46 -1.82
CA GLU A 245 -25.72 -29.90 -3.15
C GLU A 245 -26.04 -28.40 -3.12
N VAL A 246 -25.03 -27.54 -3.32
CA VAL A 246 -25.17 -26.09 -3.10
C VAL A 246 -25.35 -25.33 -4.40
N TYR A 247 -26.43 -24.55 -4.47
CA TYR A 247 -26.71 -23.55 -5.50
C TYR A 247 -26.49 -22.16 -4.91
N ALA A 248 -25.87 -21.24 -5.65
CA ALA A 248 -25.42 -19.98 -5.08
C ALA A 248 -25.62 -18.80 -6.04
N THR A 249 -26.13 -17.67 -5.51
CA THR A 249 -26.17 -16.42 -6.27
C THR A 249 -25.16 -15.40 -5.78
N ALA A 250 -24.52 -14.70 -6.71
CA ALA A 250 -23.70 -13.52 -6.43
C ALA A 250 -23.71 -12.56 -7.63
N SER A 251 -23.25 -11.31 -7.45
CA SER A 251 -23.03 -10.40 -8.57
C SER A 251 -22.00 -11.01 -9.54
N PRO A 252 -22.15 -10.86 -10.87
CA PRO A 252 -21.27 -11.49 -11.87
C PRO A 252 -19.77 -11.29 -11.63
N GLY A 253 -19.34 -10.07 -11.25
CA GLY A 253 -17.93 -9.78 -10.93
C GLY A 253 -17.35 -10.58 -9.76
N LYS A 254 -18.19 -11.24 -8.94
CA LYS A 254 -17.80 -12.07 -7.79
C LYS A 254 -17.98 -13.57 -8.05
N HIS A 255 -18.40 -14.01 -9.23
CA HIS A 255 -18.58 -15.44 -9.54
C HIS A 255 -17.27 -16.24 -9.40
N HIS A 256 -16.12 -15.60 -9.61
CA HIS A 256 -14.82 -16.22 -9.36
C HIS A 256 -14.64 -16.70 -7.90
N VAL A 257 -15.28 -16.05 -6.92
CA VAL A 257 -15.27 -16.46 -5.51
C VAL A 257 -16.01 -17.78 -5.32
N LEU A 258 -17.17 -17.92 -5.98
CA LEU A 258 -17.98 -19.13 -5.90
C LEU A 258 -17.30 -20.32 -6.59
N ARG A 259 -16.64 -20.07 -7.73
CA ARG A 259 -15.79 -21.09 -8.38
C ARG A 259 -14.63 -21.52 -7.50
N ALA A 260 -13.97 -20.57 -6.83
CA ALA A 260 -12.91 -20.88 -5.87
C ALA A 260 -13.43 -21.68 -4.65
N ALA A 261 -14.72 -21.54 -4.30
CA ALA A 261 -15.40 -22.36 -3.30
C ALA A 261 -15.83 -23.75 -3.82
N GLY A 262 -15.49 -24.10 -5.07
CA GLY A 262 -15.74 -25.41 -5.66
C GLY A 262 -17.13 -25.58 -6.27
N LEU A 263 -17.80 -24.49 -6.65
CA LEU A 263 -19.05 -24.52 -7.40
C LEU A 263 -18.77 -24.39 -8.90
N ASP A 264 -19.41 -25.23 -9.72
CA ASP A 264 -19.33 -25.16 -11.17
C ASP A 264 -20.32 -24.12 -11.74
N THR A 265 -20.39 -24.01 -13.07
CA THR A 265 -21.25 -23.04 -13.76
C THR A 265 -22.74 -23.28 -13.55
N ASP A 266 -23.16 -24.53 -13.34
CA ASP A 266 -24.58 -24.91 -13.27
C ASP A 266 -25.18 -24.63 -11.87
N HIS A 267 -24.29 -24.42 -10.91
CA HIS A 267 -24.59 -24.07 -9.51
C HIS A 267 -24.39 -22.58 -9.19
N ILE A 268 -24.01 -21.76 -10.18
CA ILE A 268 -23.77 -20.33 -10.00
C ILE A 268 -24.72 -19.50 -10.86
N ALA A 269 -25.40 -18.54 -10.24
CA ALA A 269 -26.21 -17.56 -10.98
C ALA A 269 -26.02 -16.12 -10.48
N SER A 270 -26.53 -15.17 -11.27
CA SER A 270 -26.55 -13.75 -10.91
C SER A 270 -27.48 -13.49 -9.72
N SER A 271 -27.06 -12.64 -8.80
CA SER A 271 -27.92 -12.12 -7.72
C SER A 271 -28.51 -10.74 -8.06
N ARG A 272 -28.44 -10.32 -9.33
CA ARG A 272 -28.85 -8.97 -9.80
C ARG A 272 -30.06 -9.00 -10.72
N ASP A 273 -30.51 -10.18 -11.09
CA ASP A 273 -31.63 -10.44 -11.98
C ASP A 273 -32.31 -11.75 -11.55
N LEU A 274 -33.48 -12.04 -12.13
CA LEU A 274 -34.29 -13.20 -11.79
C LEU A 274 -33.91 -14.45 -12.60
N ALA A 275 -32.88 -14.40 -13.46
CA ALA A 275 -32.52 -15.52 -14.34
C ALA A 275 -32.00 -16.75 -13.57
N PHE A 276 -31.65 -16.58 -12.29
CA PHE A 276 -31.29 -17.70 -11.41
C PHE A 276 -32.44 -18.70 -11.26
N GLU A 277 -33.71 -18.27 -11.35
CA GLU A 277 -34.87 -19.15 -11.27
C GLU A 277 -34.83 -20.21 -12.38
N ASP A 278 -34.73 -19.78 -13.64
CA ASP A 278 -34.72 -20.70 -14.76
C ASP A 278 -33.41 -21.50 -14.84
N THR A 279 -32.29 -20.88 -14.47
CA THR A 279 -30.98 -21.54 -14.40
C THR A 279 -31.03 -22.73 -13.44
N PHE A 280 -31.47 -22.50 -12.20
CA PHE A 280 -31.50 -23.54 -11.17
C PHE A 280 -32.63 -24.54 -11.37
N ARG A 281 -33.78 -24.12 -11.92
CA ARG A 281 -34.83 -25.05 -12.33
C ARG A 281 -34.31 -26.02 -13.41
N THR A 282 -33.51 -25.54 -14.34
CA THR A 282 -32.91 -26.38 -15.39
C THR A 282 -31.87 -27.33 -14.82
N SER A 283 -30.90 -26.83 -14.04
CA SER A 283 -29.83 -27.66 -13.48
C SER A 283 -30.33 -28.69 -12.47
N THR A 284 -31.43 -28.40 -11.76
CA THR A 284 -32.09 -29.36 -10.87
C THR A 284 -32.99 -30.38 -11.59
N GLY A 285 -33.14 -30.30 -12.91
CA GLY A 285 -34.05 -31.16 -13.68
C GLY A 285 -35.53 -30.90 -13.38
N GLY A 286 -35.88 -29.67 -13.02
CA GLY A 286 -37.23 -29.24 -12.66
C GLY A 286 -37.65 -29.54 -11.22
N ARG A 287 -36.81 -30.23 -10.44
CA ARG A 287 -37.12 -30.57 -9.04
C ARG A 287 -37.08 -29.37 -8.10
N GLY A 288 -36.23 -28.38 -8.37
CA GLY A 288 -35.97 -27.27 -7.46
C GLY A 288 -35.01 -27.62 -6.33
N VAL A 289 -35.05 -26.81 -5.26
CA VAL A 289 -34.19 -26.90 -4.08
C VAL A 289 -34.98 -27.23 -2.82
N ASP A 290 -34.37 -27.89 -1.85
CA ASP A 290 -35.03 -28.32 -0.62
C ASP A 290 -34.96 -27.24 0.48
N LEU A 291 -33.94 -26.38 0.44
CA LEU A 291 -33.81 -25.23 1.34
C LEU A 291 -33.33 -23.97 0.61
N VAL A 292 -33.91 -22.82 0.96
CA VAL A 292 -33.43 -21.50 0.56
C VAL A 292 -32.99 -20.75 1.81
N LEU A 293 -31.74 -20.28 1.82
CA LEU A 293 -31.24 -19.28 2.76
C LEU A 293 -31.22 -17.92 2.06
N ASP A 294 -32.22 -17.09 2.36
CA ASP A 294 -32.46 -15.84 1.66
C ASP A 294 -31.96 -14.60 2.43
N SER A 295 -31.53 -13.62 1.65
CA SER A 295 -31.20 -12.27 2.08
C SER A 295 -31.57 -11.20 1.04
N LEU A 296 -32.33 -11.56 0.01
CA LEU A 296 -32.82 -10.66 -1.03
C LEU A 296 -34.19 -10.10 -0.62
N ALA A 297 -34.86 -9.38 -1.53
CA ALA A 297 -36.14 -8.74 -1.25
C ALA A 297 -36.98 -8.60 -2.52
N GLY A 298 -38.29 -8.42 -2.37
CA GLY A 298 -39.22 -8.20 -3.46
C GLY A 298 -39.39 -9.42 -4.36
N GLU A 299 -39.36 -9.22 -5.68
CA GLU A 299 -39.59 -10.28 -6.68
C GLU A 299 -38.55 -11.42 -6.60
N PHE A 300 -37.38 -11.15 -6.02
CA PHE A 300 -36.37 -12.18 -5.76
C PHE A 300 -36.86 -13.22 -4.75
N VAL A 301 -37.54 -12.80 -3.67
CA VAL A 301 -38.16 -13.69 -2.68
C VAL A 301 -39.20 -14.57 -3.36
N ASP A 302 -40.04 -13.97 -4.20
CA ASP A 302 -41.10 -14.68 -4.92
C ASP A 302 -40.52 -15.72 -5.91
N ALA A 303 -39.42 -15.39 -6.60
CA ALA A 303 -38.69 -16.32 -7.47
C ALA A 303 -38.08 -17.49 -6.69
N SER A 304 -37.48 -17.20 -5.54
CA SER A 304 -36.87 -18.23 -4.68
C SER A 304 -37.91 -19.15 -4.04
N LEU A 305 -39.09 -18.65 -3.67
CA LEU A 305 -40.21 -19.48 -3.22
C LEU A 305 -40.73 -20.42 -4.33
N ARG A 306 -40.67 -20.02 -5.61
CA ARG A 306 -41.03 -20.89 -6.75
C ARG A 306 -39.96 -21.93 -7.09
N LEU A 307 -38.75 -21.81 -6.55
CA LEU A 307 -37.70 -22.81 -6.68
C LEU A 307 -37.77 -23.90 -5.62
N LEU A 308 -38.49 -23.69 -4.51
CA LEU A 308 -38.59 -24.69 -3.45
C LEU A 308 -39.36 -25.93 -3.93
N SER A 309 -38.81 -27.09 -3.62
CA SER A 309 -39.50 -28.37 -3.77
C SER A 309 -40.68 -28.47 -2.78
N GLY A 310 -41.62 -29.39 -3.04
CA GLY A 310 -42.74 -29.63 -2.13
C GLY A 310 -42.23 -30.17 -0.79
N GLY A 311 -42.39 -29.41 0.29
CA GLY A 311 -41.82 -29.72 1.60
C GLY A 311 -40.61 -28.87 1.99
N GLY A 312 -40.14 -27.99 1.09
CA GLY A 312 -38.91 -27.24 1.28
C GLY A 312 -39.00 -26.11 2.31
N HIS A 313 -37.83 -25.71 2.83
CA HIS A 313 -37.69 -24.71 3.89
C HIS A 313 -37.19 -23.38 3.33
N PHE A 314 -37.92 -22.30 3.58
CA PHE A 314 -37.51 -20.94 3.27
C PHE A 314 -37.07 -20.22 4.55
N LEU A 315 -35.78 -19.96 4.68
CA LEU A 315 -35.19 -19.28 5.82
C LEU A 315 -34.83 -17.83 5.45
N GLU A 316 -35.61 -16.89 5.97
CA GLU A 316 -35.49 -15.47 5.69
C GLU A 316 -34.61 -14.77 6.74
N MET A 317 -33.50 -14.17 6.30
CA MET A 317 -32.63 -13.35 7.15
C MET A 317 -32.93 -11.85 7.04
N GLY A 318 -33.57 -11.43 5.94
CA GLY A 318 -33.99 -10.07 5.67
C GLY A 318 -35.02 -9.57 6.68
N LYS A 319 -34.92 -8.29 7.05
CA LYS A 319 -35.82 -7.67 8.03
C LYS A 319 -36.85 -6.72 7.45
N THR A 320 -36.73 -6.41 6.17
CA THR A 320 -37.53 -5.39 5.49
C THR A 320 -38.69 -5.94 4.69
N ASP A 321 -38.59 -7.18 4.20
CA ASP A 321 -39.60 -7.82 3.32
C ASP A 321 -40.11 -9.15 3.88
N ILE A 322 -40.29 -9.22 5.21
CA ILE A 322 -40.77 -10.43 5.89
C ILE A 322 -42.21 -10.72 5.45
N ARG A 323 -42.47 -11.96 5.01
CA ARG A 323 -43.78 -12.46 4.60
C ARG A 323 -44.52 -13.16 5.74
N ASP A 324 -45.85 -13.22 5.64
CA ASP A 324 -46.66 -14.03 6.55
C ASP A 324 -46.53 -15.53 6.18
N ALA A 325 -46.20 -16.35 7.17
CA ALA A 325 -45.96 -17.78 6.96
C ALA A 325 -47.22 -18.53 6.50
N GLY A 326 -48.41 -18.12 6.97
CA GLY A 326 -49.68 -18.72 6.56
C GLY A 326 -50.04 -18.41 5.12
N GLU A 327 -49.80 -17.17 4.68
CA GLU A 327 -49.97 -16.76 3.28
C GLU A 327 -48.99 -17.47 2.33
N VAL A 328 -47.74 -17.66 2.76
CA VAL A 328 -46.75 -18.42 1.97
C VAL A 328 -47.19 -19.86 1.85
N ALA A 329 -47.56 -20.53 2.95
CA ALA A 329 -48.04 -21.91 2.92
C ALA A 329 -49.30 -22.10 2.07
N ALA A 330 -50.18 -21.09 2.01
CA ALA A 330 -51.38 -21.12 1.17
C ALA A 330 -51.04 -21.02 -0.33
N ARG A 331 -50.03 -20.22 -0.71
CA ARG A 331 -49.59 -20.02 -2.10
C ARG A 331 -48.61 -21.10 -2.58
N HIS A 332 -47.82 -21.66 -1.68
CA HIS A 332 -46.80 -22.67 -1.91
C HIS A 332 -47.05 -23.87 -0.97
N PRO A 333 -47.97 -24.78 -1.33
CA PRO A 333 -48.33 -25.89 -0.46
C PRO A 333 -47.13 -26.75 -0.06
N GLY A 334 -46.95 -26.96 1.23
CA GLY A 334 -45.85 -27.75 1.80
C GLY A 334 -44.56 -26.95 2.08
N VAL A 335 -44.46 -25.69 1.66
CA VAL A 335 -43.31 -24.84 2.01
C VAL A 335 -43.41 -24.33 3.43
N LEU A 336 -42.31 -24.46 4.18
CA LEU A 336 -42.17 -23.88 5.52
C LEU A 336 -41.38 -22.57 5.43
N TYR A 337 -42.05 -21.45 5.69
CA TYR A 337 -41.41 -20.14 5.75
C TYR A 337 -41.08 -19.74 7.19
N ARG A 338 -39.83 -19.34 7.44
CA ARG A 338 -39.38 -18.85 8.74
C ARG A 338 -38.43 -17.67 8.58
N ALA A 339 -38.86 -16.49 9.01
CA ALA A 339 -37.94 -15.40 9.33
C ALA A 339 -37.32 -15.65 10.71
N PHE A 340 -36.01 -15.40 10.85
CA PHE A 340 -35.30 -15.69 12.10
C PHE A 340 -34.24 -14.64 12.44
N ASP A 341 -33.94 -14.51 13.73
CA ASP A 341 -32.77 -13.80 14.25
C ASP A 341 -31.90 -14.76 15.08
N LEU A 342 -30.58 -14.71 14.89
CA LEU A 342 -29.63 -15.56 15.64
C LEU A 342 -29.79 -15.44 17.16
N ILE A 343 -30.20 -14.26 17.66
CA ILE A 343 -30.37 -14.05 19.10
C ILE A 343 -31.46 -14.96 19.71
N GLU A 344 -32.37 -15.51 18.90
CA GLU A 344 -33.41 -16.45 19.33
C GLU A 344 -32.83 -17.78 19.85
N ALA A 345 -31.63 -18.18 19.43
CA ALA A 345 -30.98 -19.40 19.90
C ALA A 345 -30.68 -19.35 21.41
N GLY A 346 -30.47 -18.16 21.96
CA GLY A 346 -30.08 -17.97 23.36
C GLY A 346 -28.59 -18.24 23.62
N PRO A 347 -28.05 -17.73 24.74
CA PRO A 347 -26.61 -17.72 25.01
C PRO A 347 -26.01 -19.11 25.17
N ASP A 348 -26.73 -20.05 25.79
CA ASP A 348 -26.24 -21.42 25.99
C ASP A 348 -26.04 -22.13 24.64
N ARG A 349 -27.04 -22.06 23.75
CA ARG A 349 -26.96 -22.66 22.41
C ARG A 349 -25.90 -21.98 21.55
N ILE A 350 -25.74 -20.66 21.66
CA ILE A 350 -24.66 -19.92 20.97
C ILE A 350 -23.28 -20.48 21.39
N GLY A 351 -23.06 -20.74 22.68
CA GLY A 351 -21.82 -21.35 23.18
C GLY A 351 -21.56 -22.75 22.62
N GLU A 352 -22.60 -23.60 22.55
CA GLU A 352 -22.53 -24.93 21.95
C GLU A 352 -22.19 -24.88 20.45
N MET A 353 -22.84 -23.98 19.71
CA MET A 353 -22.57 -23.78 18.29
C MET A 353 -21.15 -23.25 18.06
N LEU A 354 -20.69 -22.26 18.86
CA LEU A 354 -19.32 -21.75 18.78
C LEU A 354 -18.29 -22.85 19.04
N THR A 355 -18.51 -23.69 20.05
CA THR A 355 -17.61 -24.81 20.37
C THR A 355 -17.50 -25.78 19.19
N THR A 356 -18.63 -26.12 18.57
CA THR A 356 -18.67 -27.00 17.39
C THR A 356 -17.93 -26.36 16.21
N LEU A 357 -18.21 -25.09 15.93
CA LEU A 357 -17.58 -24.33 14.85
C LEU A 357 -16.06 -24.26 15.03
N VAL A 358 -15.57 -23.98 16.24
CA VAL A 358 -14.13 -23.97 16.56
C VAL A 358 -13.49 -25.31 16.21
N GLY A 359 -14.10 -26.43 16.60
CA GLY A 359 -13.59 -27.76 16.25
C GLY A 359 -13.53 -28.01 14.73
N LEU A 360 -14.48 -27.50 13.96
CA LEU A 360 -14.46 -27.58 12.49
C LEU A 360 -13.37 -26.71 11.85
N PHE A 361 -13.04 -25.56 12.45
CA PHE A 361 -11.91 -24.74 12.01
C PHE A 361 -10.56 -25.40 12.32
N GLU A 362 -10.40 -25.96 13.52
CA GLU A 362 -9.15 -26.62 13.95
C GLU A 362 -8.83 -27.86 13.10
N THR A 363 -9.87 -28.57 12.64
CA THR A 363 -9.72 -29.72 11.73
C THR A 363 -9.57 -29.32 10.25
N GLY A 364 -9.65 -28.03 9.93
CA GLY A 364 -9.52 -27.51 8.56
C GLY A 364 -10.73 -27.77 7.67
N VAL A 365 -11.87 -28.18 8.23
CA VAL A 365 -13.14 -28.34 7.50
C VAL A 365 -13.70 -26.98 7.09
N LEU A 366 -13.60 -25.99 7.99
CA LEU A 366 -13.97 -24.61 7.73
C LEU A 366 -12.71 -23.74 7.64
N THR A 367 -12.81 -22.67 6.84
CA THR A 367 -11.75 -21.67 6.68
C THR A 367 -12.27 -20.27 7.01
N PRO A 368 -11.49 -19.43 7.71
CA PRO A 368 -11.86 -18.04 7.98
C PRO A 368 -12.14 -17.26 6.70
N LEU A 369 -13.04 -16.29 6.79
CA LEU A 369 -13.39 -15.48 5.63
C LEU A 369 -12.27 -14.50 5.26
N PRO A 370 -12.20 -14.08 3.99
CA PRO A 370 -11.37 -12.94 3.59
C PRO A 370 -11.70 -11.71 4.45
N VAL A 371 -10.66 -11.11 5.04
CA VAL A 371 -10.76 -9.92 5.90
C VAL A 371 -10.56 -8.67 5.06
N THR A 372 -11.43 -7.68 5.22
CA THR A 372 -11.20 -6.30 4.77
C THR A 372 -11.06 -5.41 6.00
N PRO A 373 -9.83 -5.23 6.54
CA PRO A 373 -9.63 -4.51 7.79
C PRO A 373 -9.63 -3.00 7.57
N TRP A 374 -10.21 -2.28 8.53
CA TRP A 374 -10.22 -0.83 8.63
C TRP A 374 -9.89 -0.41 10.04
N ASP A 375 -9.19 0.70 10.20
CA ASP A 375 -9.06 1.33 11.52
C ASP A 375 -10.44 1.82 11.97
N VAL A 376 -10.81 1.62 13.25
CA VAL A 376 -12.09 2.15 13.79
C VAL A 376 -12.20 3.67 13.62
N ARG A 377 -11.07 4.40 13.60
CA ARG A 377 -11.05 5.85 13.31
C ARG A 377 -11.46 6.19 11.87
N ARG A 378 -11.51 5.18 10.98
CA ARG A 378 -11.98 5.25 9.59
C ARG A 378 -13.31 4.52 9.38
N ALA A 379 -14.07 4.30 10.44
CA ALA A 379 -15.37 3.64 10.36
C ALA A 379 -16.34 4.23 9.31
N PRO A 380 -16.45 5.56 9.08
CA PRO A 380 -17.32 6.09 8.03
C PRO A 380 -16.99 5.54 6.64
N ASP A 381 -15.71 5.38 6.32
CA ASP A 381 -15.27 4.82 5.04
C ASP A 381 -15.53 3.31 4.95
N ALA A 382 -15.30 2.58 6.06
CA ALA A 382 -15.62 1.16 6.15
C ALA A 382 -17.13 0.90 5.93
N PHE A 383 -17.99 1.71 6.54
CA PHE A 383 -19.45 1.63 6.40
C PHE A 383 -19.88 1.99 4.97
N ARG A 384 -19.28 3.01 4.36
CA ARG A 384 -19.54 3.38 2.95
C ARG A 384 -19.09 2.29 1.99
N HIS A 385 -17.94 1.67 2.24
CA HIS A 385 -17.45 0.54 1.45
C HIS A 385 -18.39 -0.66 1.54
N MET A 386 -18.90 -0.94 2.74
CA MET A 386 -19.87 -2.02 2.97
C MET A 386 -21.21 -1.73 2.28
N SER A 387 -21.75 -0.51 2.38
CA SER A 387 -23.05 -0.13 1.81
C SER A 387 -23.09 -0.22 0.27
N GLN A 388 -21.95 -0.03 -0.39
CA GLN A 388 -21.80 -0.20 -1.83
C GLN A 388 -21.75 -1.67 -2.28
N ALA A 389 -21.80 -2.63 -1.34
CA ALA A 389 -21.73 -4.07 -1.60
C ALA A 389 -20.52 -4.51 -2.44
N ARG A 390 -19.40 -3.77 -2.38
CA ARG A 390 -18.17 -4.06 -3.15
C ARG A 390 -17.27 -5.10 -2.48
N HIS A 391 -17.40 -5.30 -1.17
CA HIS A 391 -16.56 -6.22 -0.39
C HIS A 391 -16.82 -7.70 -0.71
N ILE A 392 -15.80 -8.53 -0.49
CA ILE A 392 -15.88 -10.00 -0.47
C ILE A 392 -15.50 -10.43 0.95
N GLY A 393 -16.20 -11.44 1.49
CA GLY A 393 -15.98 -11.88 2.87
C GLY A 393 -16.51 -10.86 3.89
N LYS A 394 -15.66 -10.42 4.82
CA LYS A 394 -16.08 -9.62 5.98
C LYS A 394 -15.26 -8.34 6.14
N VAL A 395 -15.96 -7.23 6.39
CA VAL A 395 -15.33 -5.97 6.82
C VAL A 395 -15.10 -6.03 8.33
N VAL A 396 -13.90 -5.66 8.79
CA VAL A 396 -13.50 -5.71 10.20
C VAL A 396 -12.94 -4.35 10.62
N LEU A 397 -13.35 -3.84 11.78
CA LEU A 397 -12.72 -2.70 12.41
C LEU A 397 -11.63 -3.18 13.37
N THR A 398 -10.38 -2.77 13.15
CA THR A 398 -9.29 -2.93 14.10
C THR A 398 -9.35 -1.78 15.12
N VAL A 399 -9.25 -2.12 16.39
CA VAL A 399 -9.29 -1.16 17.50
C VAL A 399 -7.87 -0.89 17.99
N PRO A 400 -7.40 0.37 17.98
CA PRO A 400 -6.07 0.72 18.48
C PRO A 400 -5.92 0.34 19.95
N ALA A 401 -4.82 -0.35 20.28
CA ALA A 401 -4.40 -0.60 21.65
C ALA A 401 -3.30 0.40 22.02
N PRO A 402 -3.33 1.00 23.23
CA PRO A 402 -2.23 1.83 23.70
C PRO A 402 -0.98 0.97 23.96
N LEU A 403 0.18 1.61 24.05
CA LEU A 403 1.39 0.95 24.55
C LEU A 403 1.16 0.49 25.99
N ALA A 404 1.39 -0.79 26.26
CA ALA A 404 1.21 -1.37 27.59
C ALA A 404 2.47 -1.10 28.44
N PRO A 405 2.36 -0.40 29.59
CA PRO A 405 3.52 -0.08 30.43
C PRO A 405 4.32 -1.32 30.88
N GLU A 406 3.61 -2.39 31.22
CA GLU A 406 4.16 -3.67 31.70
C GLU A 406 4.58 -4.62 30.56
N GLY A 407 4.35 -4.24 29.31
CA GLY A 407 4.79 -4.99 28.14
C GLY A 407 6.21 -4.59 27.71
N THR A 408 6.93 -5.51 27.08
CA THR A 408 8.25 -5.25 26.53
C THR A 408 8.15 -4.57 25.16
N VAL A 409 8.94 -3.51 24.96
CA VAL A 409 9.13 -2.87 23.64
C VAL A 409 10.52 -3.21 23.09
N LEU A 410 10.56 -3.86 21.93
CA LEU A 410 11.79 -4.12 21.18
C LEU A 410 12.14 -2.91 20.31
N VAL A 411 13.36 -2.37 20.43
CA VAL A 411 13.91 -1.36 19.54
C VAL A 411 15.17 -1.89 18.85
N THR A 412 15.08 -2.20 17.56
CA THR A 412 16.26 -2.61 16.77
C THR A 412 17.01 -1.39 16.28
N GLY A 413 18.34 -1.41 16.29
CA GLY A 413 19.13 -0.18 16.16
C GLY A 413 19.00 0.71 17.39
N GLY A 414 18.59 0.15 18.54
CA GLY A 414 18.25 0.89 19.76
C GLY A 414 19.42 1.63 20.41
N THR A 415 20.66 1.27 20.08
CA THR A 415 21.88 1.96 20.52
C THR A 415 22.34 3.06 19.55
N GLY A 416 21.72 3.17 18.36
CA GLY A 416 21.98 4.26 17.41
C GLY A 416 21.30 5.56 17.85
N GLY A 417 21.70 6.70 17.27
CA GLY A 417 21.23 8.02 17.76
C GLY A 417 19.70 8.19 17.81
N LEU A 418 18.98 7.84 16.73
CA LEU A 418 17.51 7.90 16.72
C LEU A 418 16.88 6.85 17.65
N GLY A 419 17.42 5.64 17.69
CA GLY A 419 16.93 4.56 18.56
C GLY A 419 17.05 4.92 20.04
N ALA A 420 18.17 5.51 20.45
CA ALA A 420 18.40 5.95 21.82
C ALA A 420 17.52 7.15 22.20
N LEU A 421 17.28 8.10 21.28
CA LEU A 421 16.35 9.20 21.50
C LEU A 421 14.92 8.68 21.69
N LEU A 422 14.50 7.73 20.84
CA LEU A 422 13.19 7.11 20.93
C LEU A 422 13.03 6.31 22.22
N ALA A 423 14.03 5.54 22.64
CA ALA A 423 13.99 4.78 23.89
C ALA A 423 13.69 5.67 25.09
N ARG A 424 14.33 6.84 25.19
CA ARG A 424 14.04 7.83 26.23
C ARG A 424 12.59 8.33 26.15
N HIS A 425 12.15 8.70 24.95
CA HIS A 425 10.80 9.19 24.70
C HIS A 425 9.71 8.17 25.07
N LEU A 426 9.94 6.88 24.79
CA LEU A 426 9.01 5.80 25.14
C LEU A 426 8.87 5.66 26.66
N VAL A 427 9.96 5.80 27.42
CA VAL A 427 9.92 5.72 28.89
C VAL A 427 9.25 6.94 29.51
N THR A 428 9.56 8.14 29.00
CA THR A 428 9.09 9.41 29.61
C THR A 428 7.68 9.79 29.20
N GLU A 429 7.33 9.67 27.92
CA GLU A 429 6.04 10.14 27.39
C GLU A 429 4.99 9.02 27.27
N HIS A 430 5.42 7.78 27.05
CA HIS A 430 4.53 6.62 26.87
C HIS A 430 4.52 5.67 28.07
N GLY A 431 5.32 5.95 29.10
CA GLY A 431 5.33 5.18 30.35
C GLY A 431 5.86 3.75 30.21
N VAL A 432 6.57 3.42 29.13
CA VAL A 432 7.15 2.08 28.92
C VAL A 432 8.14 1.75 30.03
N ARG A 433 8.04 0.53 30.58
CA ARG A 433 8.91 0.07 31.68
C ARG A 433 9.88 -1.04 31.30
N HIS A 434 9.62 -1.79 30.22
CA HIS A 434 10.50 -2.87 29.79
C HIS A 434 10.99 -2.61 28.37
N LEU A 435 12.31 -2.40 28.22
CA LEU A 435 12.95 -2.16 26.93
C LEU A 435 13.93 -3.27 26.58
N LEU A 436 13.80 -3.78 25.36
CA LEU A 436 14.78 -4.64 24.73
C LEU A 436 15.42 -3.88 23.57
N LEU A 437 16.68 -3.46 23.71
CA LEU A 437 17.42 -2.75 22.67
C LEU A 437 18.35 -3.74 21.95
N ALA A 438 18.16 -3.90 20.65
CA ALA A 438 18.96 -4.82 19.85
C ALA A 438 19.86 -4.06 18.87
N SER A 439 21.14 -4.44 18.80
CA SER A 439 22.07 -3.97 17.77
C SER A 439 23.18 -5.00 17.55
N ARG A 440 23.91 -4.93 16.45
CA ARG A 440 25.03 -5.86 16.18
C ARG A 440 26.14 -5.80 17.23
N SER A 441 26.43 -4.61 17.74
CA SER A 441 27.45 -4.40 18.78
C SER A 441 26.93 -4.62 20.20
N GLY A 442 25.61 -4.75 20.38
CA GLY A 442 24.98 -5.00 21.67
C GLY A 442 25.46 -4.05 22.79
N PRO A 443 25.77 -4.59 23.99
CA PRO A 443 26.32 -3.82 25.11
C PRO A 443 27.64 -3.11 24.84
N ASP A 444 28.41 -3.57 23.84
CA ASP A 444 29.71 -2.98 23.47
C ASP A 444 29.56 -1.76 22.55
N ALA A 445 28.33 -1.38 22.17
CA ALA A 445 28.09 -0.19 21.38
C ALA A 445 28.51 1.08 22.14
N PRO A 446 29.11 2.08 21.47
CA PRO A 446 29.49 3.35 22.11
C PRO A 446 28.29 4.03 22.79
N GLY A 447 28.43 4.35 24.08
CA GLY A 447 27.38 5.00 24.87
C GLY A 447 26.28 4.06 25.39
N ALA A 448 26.33 2.75 25.13
CA ALA A 448 25.31 1.79 25.57
C ALA A 448 25.17 1.74 27.10
N ALA A 449 26.29 1.66 27.84
CA ALA A 449 26.26 1.62 29.31
C ALA A 449 25.64 2.89 29.92
N GLN A 450 25.95 4.06 29.34
CA GLN A 450 25.35 5.33 29.77
C GLN A 450 23.84 5.34 29.48
N LEU A 451 23.43 4.89 28.29
CA LEU A 451 22.01 4.80 27.93
C LEU A 451 21.22 3.90 28.89
N VAL A 452 21.78 2.75 29.29
CA VAL A 452 21.15 1.86 30.28
C VAL A 452 20.98 2.59 31.61
N SER A 453 22.05 3.22 32.13
CA SER A 453 21.98 3.97 33.39
C SER A 453 20.88 5.04 33.37
N GLU A 454 20.85 5.85 32.32
CA GLU A 454 19.86 6.92 32.14
C GLU A 454 18.42 6.37 32.11
N LEU A 455 18.16 5.32 31.33
CA LEU A 455 16.82 4.74 31.21
C LEU A 455 16.38 4.04 32.51
N THR A 456 17.32 3.42 33.24
CA THR A 456 17.03 2.83 34.55
C THR A 456 16.75 3.89 35.61
N GLU A 457 17.46 5.02 35.60
CA GLU A 457 17.14 6.18 36.45
C GLU A 457 15.75 6.76 36.14
N LEU A 458 15.30 6.67 34.89
CA LEU A 458 13.94 7.02 34.46
C LEU A 458 12.88 5.95 34.80
N GLY A 459 13.29 4.85 35.45
CA GLY A 459 12.40 3.81 35.96
C GLY A 459 12.12 2.65 35.00
N ALA A 460 12.94 2.46 33.96
CA ALA A 460 12.80 1.33 33.03
C ALA A 460 13.82 0.20 33.31
N GLU A 461 13.37 -1.04 33.17
CA GLU A 461 14.23 -2.21 33.03
C GLU A 461 14.69 -2.31 31.57
N VAL A 462 16.00 -2.22 31.35
CA VAL A 462 16.59 -2.20 30.00
C VAL A 462 17.55 -3.36 29.82
N ARG A 463 17.32 -4.11 28.74
CA ARG A 463 18.26 -5.13 28.24
C ARG A 463 18.81 -4.69 26.89
N ILE A 464 20.13 -4.73 26.74
CA ILE A 464 20.78 -4.53 25.44
C ILE A 464 21.34 -5.88 24.99
N GLU A 465 20.93 -6.33 23.81
CA GLU A 465 21.36 -7.61 23.24
C GLU A 465 22.13 -7.40 21.93
N ALA A 466 23.21 -8.17 21.78
CA ALA A 466 23.95 -8.27 20.52
C ALA A 466 23.20 -9.22 19.57
N ALA A 467 22.51 -8.67 18.57
CA ALA A 467 21.75 -9.47 17.61
C ALA A 467 21.67 -8.79 16.23
N ASP A 468 21.90 -9.57 15.17
CA ASP A 468 21.58 -9.18 13.80
C ASP A 468 20.18 -9.68 13.43
N VAL A 469 19.20 -8.79 13.39
CA VAL A 469 17.79 -9.14 13.13
C VAL A 469 17.56 -9.54 11.67
N ALA A 470 18.52 -9.23 10.77
CA ALA A 470 18.49 -9.75 9.41
C ALA A 470 18.88 -11.25 9.36
N ASP A 471 19.41 -11.83 10.42
CA ASP A 471 19.51 -13.28 10.61
C ASP A 471 18.25 -13.78 11.33
N ARG A 472 17.48 -14.64 10.66
CA ARG A 472 16.21 -15.15 11.18
C ARG A 472 16.38 -15.93 12.49
N ALA A 473 17.46 -16.70 12.63
CA ALA A 473 17.71 -17.50 13.83
C ALA A 473 18.04 -16.61 15.02
N GLN A 474 18.85 -15.58 14.82
CA GLN A 474 19.14 -14.58 15.86
C GLN A 474 17.89 -13.77 16.23
N ALA A 475 17.09 -13.36 15.25
CA ALA A 475 15.81 -12.68 15.49
C ALA A 475 14.86 -13.55 16.33
N ALA A 476 14.74 -14.84 16.00
CA ALA A 476 13.91 -15.78 16.76
C ALA A 476 14.42 -15.98 18.19
N ALA A 477 15.74 -16.14 18.38
CA ALA A 477 16.35 -16.28 19.70
C ALA A 477 16.16 -15.02 20.56
N LEU A 478 16.29 -13.83 19.96
CA LEU A 478 16.05 -12.55 20.63
C LEU A 478 14.61 -12.43 21.13
N LEU A 479 13.63 -12.81 20.30
CA LEU A 479 12.21 -12.76 20.66
C LEU A 479 11.85 -13.82 21.72
N ALA A 480 12.42 -15.02 21.62
CA ALA A 480 12.21 -16.10 22.60
C ALA A 480 12.81 -15.79 23.99
N ALA A 481 13.75 -14.84 24.08
CA ALA A 481 14.35 -14.41 25.34
C ALA A 481 13.52 -13.36 26.11
N VAL A 482 12.38 -12.92 25.55
CA VAL A 482 11.45 -12.01 26.22
C VAL A 482 10.67 -12.79 27.29
N PRO A 483 10.63 -12.33 28.56
CA PRO A 483 9.92 -13.04 29.62
C PRO A 483 8.40 -13.04 29.45
N ASP A 484 7.74 -14.17 29.69
CA ASP A 484 6.26 -14.28 29.60
C ASP A 484 5.52 -13.32 30.54
N ARG A 485 6.12 -12.96 31.68
CA ARG A 485 5.56 -11.98 32.63
C ARG A 485 5.48 -10.55 32.07
N HIS A 486 6.33 -10.21 31.10
CA HIS A 486 6.39 -8.92 30.42
C HIS A 486 6.47 -9.17 28.91
N PRO A 487 5.37 -9.67 28.30
CA PRO A 487 5.39 -10.13 26.93
C PRO A 487 5.75 -9.01 25.97
N LEU A 488 6.25 -9.35 24.78
CA LEU A 488 6.52 -8.37 23.73
C LEU A 488 5.19 -7.78 23.25
N THR A 489 5.01 -6.47 23.41
CA THR A 489 3.79 -5.74 23.00
C THR A 489 4.06 -4.71 21.92
N ALA A 490 5.30 -4.31 21.68
CA ALA A 490 5.62 -3.45 20.54
C ALA A 490 7.00 -3.70 19.95
N VAL A 491 7.12 -3.41 18.65
CA VAL A 491 8.38 -3.44 17.91
C VAL A 491 8.60 -2.09 17.24
N VAL A 492 9.78 -1.52 17.40
CA VAL A 492 10.26 -0.37 16.63
C VAL A 492 11.54 -0.74 15.90
N HIS A 493 11.45 -0.79 14.57
CA HIS A 493 12.56 -1.10 13.70
C HIS A 493 13.26 0.17 13.23
N ALA A 494 14.33 0.56 13.93
CA ALA A 494 15.15 1.74 13.62
C ALA A 494 16.54 1.40 13.07
N ALA A 495 16.79 0.13 12.73
CA ALA A 495 18.06 -0.30 12.16
C ALA A 495 18.18 0.12 10.69
N GLY A 496 19.40 0.45 10.28
CA GLY A 496 19.70 0.85 8.90
C GLY A 496 21.18 1.12 8.71
N VAL A 497 21.62 1.03 7.46
CA VAL A 497 22.96 1.42 7.01
C VAL A 497 22.81 2.23 5.72
N LEU A 498 23.81 3.07 5.44
CA LEU A 498 23.90 3.86 4.21
C LEU A 498 25.11 3.40 3.42
N ASP A 499 24.98 3.40 2.09
CA ASP A 499 26.07 3.24 1.13
C ASP A 499 25.67 4.00 -0.13
N ASP A 500 25.88 5.31 -0.10
CA ASP A 500 25.42 6.23 -1.13
C ASP A 500 26.28 6.09 -2.38
N THR A 501 25.63 5.74 -3.49
CA THR A 501 26.23 5.58 -4.80
C THR A 501 25.19 5.81 -5.90
N VAL A 502 25.66 6.27 -7.06
CA VAL A 502 24.81 6.47 -8.24
C VAL A 502 24.39 5.13 -8.82
N VAL A 503 23.26 5.12 -9.53
CA VAL A 503 22.67 3.88 -10.06
C VAL A 503 23.64 3.12 -10.98
N GLU A 504 24.50 3.81 -11.73
CA GLU A 504 25.45 3.17 -12.66
C GLU A 504 26.64 2.51 -11.95
N GLN A 505 26.91 2.89 -10.71
CA GLN A 505 27.97 2.32 -9.87
C GLN A 505 27.42 1.36 -8.81
N LEU A 506 26.11 1.12 -8.82
CA LEU A 506 25.47 0.20 -7.90
C LEU A 506 25.68 -1.24 -8.39
N ASP A 507 26.26 -2.08 -7.53
CA ASP A 507 26.41 -3.51 -7.76
C ASP A 507 25.50 -4.32 -6.81
N PRO A 508 25.31 -5.64 -7.06
CA PRO A 508 24.48 -6.49 -6.21
C PRO A 508 24.92 -6.55 -4.74
N GLU A 509 26.22 -6.42 -4.45
CA GLU A 509 26.76 -6.51 -3.08
C GLU A 509 26.41 -5.27 -2.26
N ARG A 510 26.64 -4.08 -2.83
CA ARG A 510 26.27 -2.79 -2.26
C ARG A 510 24.75 -2.65 -2.08
N LEU A 511 23.98 -3.17 -3.03
CA LEU A 511 22.53 -3.23 -2.91
C LEU A 511 22.11 -4.15 -1.74
N ALA A 512 22.62 -5.38 -1.70
CA ALA A 512 22.28 -6.34 -0.65
C ALA A 512 22.67 -5.84 0.75
N ALA A 513 23.82 -5.19 0.88
CA ALA A 513 24.30 -4.64 2.15
C ALA A 513 23.33 -3.63 2.77
N VAL A 514 22.68 -2.78 1.95
CA VAL A 514 21.71 -1.77 2.39
C VAL A 514 20.30 -2.35 2.56
N LEU A 515 19.89 -3.28 1.69
CA LEU A 515 18.60 -3.95 1.80
C LEU A 515 18.52 -4.80 3.08
N ARG A 516 19.54 -5.60 3.38
CA ARG A 516 19.54 -6.60 4.46
C ARG A 516 19.05 -6.10 5.83
N PRO A 517 19.60 -5.02 6.41
CA PRO A 517 19.17 -4.55 7.73
C PRO A 517 17.78 -3.91 7.78
N LYS A 518 17.12 -3.69 6.63
CA LYS A 518 15.76 -3.14 6.54
C LYS A 518 14.78 -4.18 6.02
N LEU A 519 15.01 -4.71 4.83
CA LEU A 519 14.13 -5.64 4.13
C LEU A 519 14.05 -6.98 4.85
N ASP A 520 15.18 -7.69 4.97
CA ASP A 520 15.22 -9.02 5.61
C ASP A 520 14.82 -8.93 7.08
N ALA A 521 15.38 -7.95 7.80
CA ALA A 521 15.06 -7.72 9.21
C ALA A 521 13.57 -7.45 9.44
N ALA A 522 12.94 -6.56 8.67
CA ALA A 522 11.53 -6.27 8.83
C ALA A 522 10.63 -7.44 8.38
N ALA A 523 11.04 -8.20 7.36
CA ALA A 523 10.34 -9.42 6.94
C ALA A 523 10.37 -10.50 8.05
N HIS A 524 11.54 -10.72 8.66
CA HIS A 524 11.69 -11.65 9.79
C HIS A 524 10.86 -11.21 11.00
N LEU A 525 10.94 -9.93 11.37
CA LEU A 525 10.13 -9.38 12.47
C LEU A 525 8.63 -9.52 12.16
N HIS A 526 8.20 -9.25 10.93
CA HIS A 526 6.81 -9.43 10.53
C HIS A 526 6.34 -10.88 10.74
N ASP A 527 7.10 -11.85 10.23
CA ASP A 527 6.76 -13.27 10.31
C ASP A 527 6.74 -13.76 11.76
N LEU A 528 7.81 -13.51 12.51
CA LEU A 528 8.01 -14.03 13.87
C LEU A 528 7.05 -13.39 14.88
N THR A 529 6.49 -12.22 14.58
CA THR A 529 5.53 -11.52 15.46
C THR A 529 4.10 -11.54 14.95
N ARG A 530 3.78 -12.32 13.90
CA ARG A 530 2.44 -12.34 13.30
C ARG A 530 1.36 -12.80 14.29
N GLY A 531 1.69 -13.73 15.18
CA GLY A 531 0.78 -14.30 16.18
C GLY A 531 0.74 -13.56 17.52
N LEU A 532 1.54 -12.51 17.71
CA LEU A 532 1.63 -11.78 18.97
C LEU A 532 0.59 -10.64 19.04
N ASP A 533 0.06 -10.37 20.25
CA ASP A 533 -0.83 -9.23 20.51
C ASP A 533 -0.03 -7.92 20.63
N LEU A 534 0.57 -7.50 19.52
CA LEU A 534 1.27 -6.22 19.47
C LEU A 534 0.27 -5.05 19.48
N SER A 535 0.56 -4.01 20.25
CA SER A 535 -0.11 -2.71 20.14
C SER A 535 0.52 -1.84 19.04
N ALA A 536 1.82 -2.02 18.78
CA ALA A 536 2.53 -1.26 17.74
C ALA A 536 3.61 -2.08 17.01
N PHE A 537 3.73 -1.84 15.70
CA PHE A 537 4.82 -2.35 14.86
C PHE A 537 5.28 -1.19 13.97
N VAL A 538 6.33 -0.49 14.39
CA VAL A 538 6.76 0.76 13.76
C VAL A 538 8.03 0.54 12.95
N LEU A 539 8.02 0.95 11.69
CA LEU A 539 9.14 0.87 10.76
C LEU A 539 9.69 2.28 10.52
N PHE A 540 10.97 2.50 10.80
CA PHE A 540 11.63 3.75 10.44
C PHE A 540 12.11 3.65 9.00
N SER A 541 11.30 4.20 8.11
CA SER A 541 11.58 4.36 6.70
C SER A 541 12.28 5.72 6.46
N SER A 542 12.40 6.14 5.21
CA SER A 542 12.93 7.45 4.83
C SER A 542 12.13 8.07 3.69
N ALA A 543 11.99 9.39 3.70
CA ALA A 543 11.41 10.15 2.60
C ALA A 543 12.12 9.88 1.26
N ALA A 544 13.38 9.44 1.26
CA ALA A 544 14.10 9.00 0.06
C ALA A 544 13.37 7.89 -0.71
N GLY A 545 12.67 6.96 -0.03
CA GLY A 545 11.88 5.91 -0.67
C GLY A 545 10.62 6.43 -1.40
N THR A 546 10.08 7.56 -0.92
CA THR A 546 8.86 8.18 -1.47
C THR A 546 9.19 9.22 -2.55
N LEU A 547 10.17 10.08 -2.28
CA LEU A 547 10.53 11.21 -3.13
C LEU A 547 11.54 10.83 -4.21
N GLY A 548 12.36 9.81 -3.96
CA GLY A 548 13.62 9.61 -4.67
C GLY A 548 14.68 10.56 -4.12
N ALA A 549 15.87 10.04 -3.85
CA ALA A 549 17.05 10.84 -3.53
C ALA A 549 18.17 10.39 -4.47
N PRO A 550 18.84 11.31 -5.20
CA PRO A 550 19.98 10.95 -6.02
C PRO A 550 21.06 10.26 -5.19
N GLY A 551 21.77 9.29 -5.75
CA GLY A 551 22.84 8.55 -5.09
C GLY A 551 22.37 7.59 -3.99
N GLN A 552 21.06 7.36 -3.86
CA GLN A 552 20.48 6.56 -2.77
C GLN A 552 19.51 5.50 -3.28
N ALA A 553 19.75 4.94 -4.47
CA ALA A 553 18.83 4.01 -5.11
C ALA A 553 18.60 2.73 -4.27
N ASN A 554 19.66 2.16 -3.69
CA ASN A 554 19.61 1.04 -2.75
C ASN A 554 18.84 1.37 -1.45
N TYR A 555 19.08 2.54 -0.87
CA TYR A 555 18.43 2.99 0.36
C TYR A 555 16.95 3.33 0.13
N ALA A 556 16.62 4.00 -0.97
CA ALA A 556 15.25 4.30 -1.38
C ALA A 556 14.46 3.00 -1.61
N ALA A 557 15.06 2.01 -2.26
CA ALA A 557 14.48 0.68 -2.44
C ALA A 557 14.15 0.00 -1.11
N ALA A 558 15.11 -0.02 -0.17
CA ALA A 558 14.94 -0.60 1.15
C ALA A 558 13.78 0.05 1.93
N ASN A 559 13.66 1.36 1.86
CA ASN A 559 12.64 2.12 2.59
C ASN A 559 11.25 2.00 1.94
N ALA A 560 11.16 1.97 0.61
CA ALA A 560 9.90 1.70 -0.09
C ALA A 560 9.34 0.30 0.23
N PHE A 561 10.20 -0.69 0.45
CA PHE A 561 9.79 -1.99 0.96
C PHE A 561 9.14 -1.88 2.35
N LEU A 562 9.74 -1.13 3.28
CA LEU A 562 9.19 -0.95 4.63
C LEU A 562 7.80 -0.31 4.59
N ASP A 563 7.62 0.70 3.73
CA ASP A 563 6.34 1.38 3.55
C ASP A 563 5.26 0.40 3.06
N ALA A 564 5.58 -0.40 2.05
CA ALA A 564 4.66 -1.41 1.52
C ALA A 564 4.44 -2.59 2.47
N LEU A 565 5.43 -2.95 3.29
CA LEU A 565 5.27 -3.98 4.32
C LEU A 565 4.30 -3.53 5.41
N ALA A 566 4.31 -2.25 5.79
CA ALA A 566 3.33 -1.70 6.73
C ALA A 566 1.90 -1.76 6.15
N GLU A 567 1.72 -1.41 4.87
CA GLU A 567 0.43 -1.56 4.19
C GLU A 567 -0.02 -3.02 4.13
N HIS A 568 0.88 -3.93 3.74
CA HIS A 568 0.62 -5.36 3.70
C HIS A 568 0.21 -5.91 5.07
N ARG A 569 0.96 -5.58 6.12
CA ARG A 569 0.67 -6.03 7.49
C ARG A 569 -0.69 -5.50 7.98
N ARG A 570 -1.04 -4.24 7.66
CA ARG A 570 -2.39 -3.70 7.95
C ARG A 570 -3.49 -4.37 7.14
N ALA A 571 -3.24 -4.77 5.90
CA ALA A 571 -4.20 -5.52 5.09
C ALA A 571 -4.51 -6.91 5.68
N LEU A 572 -3.63 -7.45 6.53
CA LEU A 572 -3.88 -8.66 7.33
C LEU A 572 -4.59 -8.37 8.67
N GLY A 573 -4.93 -7.11 8.94
CA GLY A 573 -5.54 -6.65 10.19
C GLY A 573 -4.56 -6.57 11.37
N LEU A 574 -3.25 -6.59 11.10
CA LEU A 574 -2.21 -6.50 12.11
C LEU A 574 -1.72 -5.05 12.25
N PRO A 575 -1.24 -4.63 13.44
CA PRO A 575 -0.70 -3.29 13.64
C PRO A 575 0.53 -3.09 12.75
N ALA A 576 0.61 -1.93 12.10
CA ALA A 576 1.82 -1.46 11.43
C ALA A 576 1.77 0.05 11.17
N LEU A 577 2.91 0.70 11.30
CA LEU A 577 3.13 2.10 10.96
C LEU A 577 4.54 2.26 10.36
N SER A 578 4.64 2.68 9.10
CA SER A 578 5.89 3.14 8.53
C SER A 578 5.97 4.66 8.60
N LEU A 579 7.13 5.15 9.02
CA LEU A 579 7.45 6.56 9.10
C LEU A 579 8.59 6.85 8.13
N PRO A 580 8.31 7.26 6.87
CA PRO A 580 9.36 7.70 5.97
C PRO A 580 9.83 9.08 6.41
N TRP A 581 10.81 9.08 7.31
CA TRP A 581 11.33 10.29 7.94
C TRP A 581 11.94 11.23 6.92
N GLY A 582 11.57 12.51 7.02
CA GLY A 582 12.38 13.60 6.51
C GLY A 582 13.74 13.64 7.22
N PRO A 583 14.65 14.49 6.73
CA PRO A 583 15.96 14.65 7.35
C PRO A 583 15.85 15.10 8.79
N TRP A 584 16.74 14.60 9.66
CA TRP A 584 16.90 15.09 11.02
C TRP A 584 18.14 15.99 11.09
N SER A 585 18.07 17.03 11.92
CA SER A 585 19.24 17.84 12.28
C SER A 585 20.35 16.96 12.87
N ARG A 586 21.61 17.45 12.85
CA ARG A 586 22.81 16.70 13.27
C ARG A 586 22.59 15.93 14.57
N THR A 587 22.36 14.62 14.45
CA THR A 587 22.30 13.66 15.54
C THR A 587 23.40 12.62 15.33
N THR A 588 23.83 11.95 16.38
CA THR A 588 24.83 10.87 16.28
C THR A 588 24.29 9.73 15.40
N GLY A 589 25.14 9.10 14.57
CA GLY A 589 24.73 8.03 13.64
C GLY A 589 24.63 8.49 12.18
N MET A 590 23.62 8.02 11.44
CA MET A 590 23.47 8.23 9.97
C MET A 590 23.47 9.70 9.54
N THR A 591 22.98 10.62 10.38
CA THR A 591 22.90 12.06 10.12
C THR A 591 24.08 12.85 10.73
N GLY A 592 25.03 12.16 11.37
CA GLY A 592 26.20 12.77 12.01
C GLY A 592 27.23 13.31 11.02
N GLY A 593 27.19 12.84 9.77
CA GLY A 593 28.06 13.30 8.67
C GLY A 593 27.54 14.48 7.86
N LEU A 594 26.32 14.98 8.14
CA LEU A 594 25.73 16.10 7.39
C LEU A 594 26.57 17.37 7.53
N THR A 595 27.01 17.93 6.41
CA THR A 595 27.76 19.19 6.36
C THR A 595 26.83 20.41 6.46
N ASP A 596 27.37 21.59 6.74
CA ASP A 596 26.54 22.82 6.77
C ASP A 596 26.00 23.14 5.36
N THR A 597 26.74 22.72 4.33
CA THR A 597 26.33 22.80 2.92
C THR A 597 25.10 21.94 2.63
N ASP A 598 25.05 20.71 3.15
CA ASP A 598 23.90 19.82 2.98
C ASP A 598 22.64 20.44 3.58
N ILE A 599 22.74 20.93 4.82
CA ILE A 599 21.64 21.58 5.54
C ILE A 599 21.16 22.81 4.75
N GLY A 600 22.08 23.68 4.32
CA GLY A 600 21.73 24.88 3.55
C GLY A 600 21.11 24.56 2.19
N ARG A 601 21.45 23.43 1.56
CA ARG A 601 20.80 22.95 0.33
C ARG A 601 19.36 22.51 0.60
N MET A 602 19.12 21.76 1.67
CA MET A 602 17.80 21.24 2.02
C MET A 602 16.83 22.37 2.42
N GLU A 603 17.33 23.38 3.14
CA GLU A 603 16.56 24.58 3.47
C GLU A 603 16.15 25.40 2.24
N ARG A 604 17.01 25.46 1.21
CA ARG A 604 16.69 26.11 -0.08
C ARG A 604 15.64 25.33 -0.87
N ALA A 605 15.72 23.99 -0.85
CA ALA A 605 14.72 23.11 -1.45
C ALA A 605 13.36 23.10 -0.71
N GLY A 606 13.23 23.83 0.40
CA GLY A 606 12.00 23.91 1.19
C GLY A 606 11.77 22.70 2.11
N LEU A 607 12.81 21.89 2.35
CA LEU A 607 12.75 20.67 3.17
C LEU A 607 13.78 20.74 4.33
N PRO A 608 13.62 21.67 5.28
CA PRO A 608 14.57 21.83 6.38
C PRO A 608 14.66 20.58 7.27
N PRO A 609 15.83 20.31 7.91
CA PRO A 609 15.96 19.21 8.87
C PRO A 609 15.06 19.36 10.10
N LEU A 610 14.54 18.23 10.60
CA LEU A 610 13.75 18.14 11.81
C LEU A 610 14.64 18.21 13.07
N ALA A 611 14.25 19.07 14.02
CA ALA A 611 14.81 19.04 15.36
C ALA A 611 14.35 17.77 16.11
N PRO A 612 15.17 17.16 17.00
CA PRO A 612 14.81 15.91 17.66
C PRO A 612 13.49 15.97 18.43
N LYS A 613 13.24 17.07 19.16
CA LYS A 613 11.98 17.29 19.88
C LYS A 613 10.77 17.28 18.95
N SER A 614 10.87 17.93 17.79
CA SER A 614 9.79 17.96 16.79
C SER A 614 9.59 16.59 16.16
N GLY A 615 10.67 15.86 15.84
CA GLY A 615 10.59 14.50 15.32
C GLY A 615 9.89 13.54 16.30
N LEU A 616 10.24 13.58 17.59
CA LEU A 616 9.60 12.77 18.63
C LEU A 616 8.12 13.15 18.86
N ALA A 617 7.78 14.45 18.77
CA ALA A 617 6.38 14.87 18.82
C ALA A 617 5.57 14.34 17.62
N LEU A 618 6.15 14.34 16.41
CA LEU A 618 5.54 13.74 15.22
C LEU A 618 5.41 12.21 15.34
N PHE A 619 6.35 11.54 16.01
CA PHE A 619 6.23 10.11 16.31
C PHE A 619 4.99 9.83 17.18
N THR A 620 4.81 10.58 18.28
CA THR A 620 3.62 10.44 19.14
C THR A 620 2.33 10.69 18.35
N GLU A 621 2.26 11.80 17.61
CA GLU A 621 1.08 12.13 16.79
C GLU A 621 0.80 11.04 15.74
N ALA A 622 1.82 10.44 15.13
CA ALA A 622 1.64 9.41 14.11
C ALA A 622 1.08 8.09 14.66
N LEU A 623 1.38 7.72 15.91
CA LEU A 623 0.78 6.56 16.57
C LEU A 623 -0.75 6.73 16.74
N ASP A 624 -1.19 7.95 16.99
CA ASP A 624 -2.60 8.30 17.22
C ASP A 624 -3.38 8.58 15.94
N GLN A 625 -2.76 8.51 14.77
CA GLN A 625 -3.43 8.66 13.48
C GLN A 625 -3.72 7.31 12.82
N PRO A 626 -4.86 7.16 12.12
CA PRO A 626 -5.08 6.00 11.28
C PRO A 626 -4.21 6.11 10.02
N GLY A 627 -3.56 5.04 9.59
CA GLY A 627 -2.77 4.98 8.35
C GLY A 627 -1.53 4.10 8.44
N ALA A 628 -1.22 3.38 7.36
CA ALA A 628 -0.04 2.51 7.30
C ALA A 628 1.26 3.28 7.18
N VAL A 629 1.25 4.39 6.44
CA VAL A 629 2.43 5.18 6.09
C VAL A 629 2.14 6.66 6.37
N ARG A 630 3.01 7.32 7.13
CA ARG A 630 2.89 8.74 7.49
C ARG A 630 4.23 9.40 7.34
N LEU A 631 4.34 10.37 6.44
CA LEU A 631 5.59 11.07 6.09
C LEU A 631 5.85 12.24 7.07
N PRO A 632 6.70 12.09 8.10
CA PRO A 632 6.97 13.16 9.04
C PRO A 632 8.07 14.03 8.42
N LEU A 633 7.66 15.15 7.84
CA LEU A 633 8.52 16.02 7.03
C LEU A 633 8.25 17.48 7.39
N ALA A 634 9.30 18.24 7.66
CA ALA A 634 9.19 19.69 7.71
C ALA A 634 9.17 20.24 6.27
N VAL A 635 8.13 21.00 5.94
CA VAL A 635 7.94 21.57 4.60
C VAL A 635 7.74 23.07 4.72
N ASP A 636 8.68 23.84 4.18
CA ASP A 636 8.50 25.27 3.96
C ASP A 636 7.81 25.51 2.62
N THR A 637 6.47 25.58 2.68
CA THR A 637 5.63 25.81 1.50
C THR A 637 5.89 27.14 0.78
N THR A 638 6.60 28.08 1.40
CA THR A 638 6.94 29.37 0.77
C THR A 638 8.18 29.26 -0.11
N ARG A 639 9.04 28.28 0.15
CA ARG A 639 10.28 28.01 -0.59
C ARG A 639 10.13 26.90 -1.63
N LEU A 640 9.07 26.09 -1.56
CA LEU A 640 8.75 25.12 -2.60
C LEU A 640 8.63 25.82 -3.97
N GLY A 641 9.52 25.46 -4.90
CA GLY A 641 9.57 26.05 -6.24
C GLY A 641 10.17 27.46 -6.30
N ALA A 642 10.93 27.89 -5.28
CA ALA A 642 11.65 29.16 -5.33
C ALA A 642 12.73 29.20 -6.42
N ASP A 643 13.42 28.07 -6.63
CA ASP A 643 14.53 27.92 -7.57
C ASP A 643 14.16 27.14 -8.85
N GLY A 644 12.87 26.87 -9.11
CA GLY A 644 12.41 26.08 -10.25
C GLY A 644 10.95 25.60 -10.15
N PRO A 645 10.47 24.74 -11.06
CA PRO A 645 9.13 24.17 -10.97
C PRO A 645 8.97 23.32 -9.71
N VAL A 646 7.79 23.38 -9.08
CA VAL A 646 7.45 22.53 -7.92
C VAL A 646 7.42 21.07 -8.38
N PRO A 647 8.14 20.14 -7.72
CA PRO A 647 8.08 18.73 -8.09
C PRO A 647 6.64 18.20 -8.01
N PRO A 648 6.18 17.35 -8.96
CA PRO A 648 4.76 16.95 -9.06
C PRO A 648 4.16 16.40 -7.76
N LEU A 649 4.94 15.64 -6.97
CA LEU A 649 4.49 15.12 -5.67
C LEU A 649 4.08 16.21 -4.68
N PHE A 650 4.70 17.39 -4.71
CA PHE A 650 4.40 18.52 -3.83
C PHE A 650 3.33 19.47 -4.38
N ALA A 651 2.78 19.21 -5.57
CA ALA A 651 1.84 20.12 -6.23
C ALA A 651 0.60 20.41 -5.37
N GLY A 652 0.11 19.43 -4.59
CA GLY A 652 -1.01 19.60 -3.66
C GLY A 652 -0.69 20.43 -2.41
N LEU A 653 0.59 20.68 -2.12
CA LEU A 653 1.07 21.39 -0.93
C LEU A 653 1.55 22.83 -1.23
N ALA A 654 1.91 23.11 -2.47
CA ALA A 654 2.33 24.44 -2.89
C ALA A 654 1.15 25.42 -2.83
N ARG A 655 1.39 26.65 -2.35
CA ARG A 655 0.39 27.71 -2.45
C ARG A 655 0.19 28.05 -3.92
N ALA A 656 -1.04 27.98 -4.41
CA ALA A 656 -1.39 28.51 -5.72
C ALA A 656 -1.01 30.00 -5.76
N ARG A 657 0.10 30.35 -6.43
CA ARG A 657 0.33 31.73 -6.85
C ARG A 657 -0.80 32.05 -7.84
N ARG A 658 -1.73 32.90 -7.43
CA ARG A 658 -2.67 33.57 -8.36
C ARG A 658 -1.83 34.26 -9.43
N THR A 659 -1.66 33.61 -10.57
CA THR A 659 -1.23 34.29 -11.79
C THR A 659 -2.37 35.21 -12.19
N VAL A 660 -2.16 36.52 -12.02
CA VAL A 660 -3.01 37.53 -12.65
C VAL A 660 -2.92 37.27 -14.15
N ALA A 661 -4.06 36.96 -14.78
CA ALA A 661 -4.15 36.76 -16.21
C ALA A 661 -3.78 38.05 -16.95
N GLY A 662 -2.52 38.16 -17.36
CA GLY A 662 -2.10 39.03 -18.45
C GLY A 662 -2.12 38.20 -19.72
N SER A 663 -3.02 38.50 -20.64
CA SER A 663 -3.08 37.92 -21.97
C SER A 663 -1.73 38.09 -22.69
N GLY A 664 -1.01 36.98 -22.87
CA GLY A 664 0.24 36.89 -23.62
C GLY A 664 0.47 35.45 -24.05
N SER A 665 0.63 35.26 -25.36
CA SER A 665 0.85 34.01 -26.10
C SER A 665 1.60 32.90 -25.33
N LEU A 666 1.09 31.68 -25.44
CA LEU A 666 1.78 30.43 -25.04
C LEU A 666 3.14 30.39 -25.74
N THR A 667 4.18 30.74 -25.01
CA THR A 667 5.57 30.51 -25.36
C THR A 667 6.07 29.41 -24.44
N LEU A 668 6.77 28.44 -25.03
CA LEU A 668 7.48 27.35 -24.37
C LEU A 668 8.32 27.89 -23.19
N PRO A 669 8.66 27.06 -22.18
CA PRO A 669 9.44 27.52 -21.04
C PRO A 669 10.71 28.20 -21.55
N ALA A 670 10.94 29.45 -21.16
CA ALA A 670 12.24 30.05 -21.33
C ALA A 670 13.22 29.23 -20.48
N THR A 671 13.98 28.37 -21.16
CA THR A 671 15.30 27.95 -20.73
C THR A 671 16.04 29.19 -20.23
N GLY A 672 16.82 29.06 -19.15
CA GLY A 672 17.78 30.11 -18.78
C GLY A 672 18.61 30.53 -20.00
N PRO A 673 19.30 31.69 -19.97
CA PRO A 673 20.03 32.21 -21.13
C PRO A 673 20.81 31.07 -21.77
N ASP A 674 20.44 30.73 -23.01
CA ASP A 674 20.93 29.56 -23.72
C ASP A 674 22.44 29.69 -23.83
N LEU A 675 23.14 28.99 -22.94
CA LEU A 675 24.59 29.09 -22.82
C LEU A 675 25.25 28.71 -24.15
N ALA A 676 24.63 27.81 -24.92
CA ALA A 676 25.11 27.46 -26.26
C ALA A 676 24.98 28.64 -27.24
N ALA A 677 23.86 29.37 -27.23
CA ALA A 677 23.67 30.57 -28.05
C ALA A 677 24.57 31.74 -27.61
N GLU A 678 24.78 31.92 -26.29
CA GLU A 678 25.69 32.93 -25.73
C GLU A 678 27.14 32.62 -26.10
N LEU A 679 27.58 31.36 -25.96
CA LEU A 679 28.94 30.93 -26.30
C LEU A 679 29.20 31.02 -27.81
N ALA A 680 28.21 30.77 -28.68
CA ALA A 680 28.36 30.90 -30.12
C ALA A 680 28.74 32.33 -30.56
N ALA A 681 28.26 33.35 -29.83
CA ALA A 681 28.51 34.77 -30.11
C ALA A 681 29.85 35.31 -29.57
N LEU A 682 30.59 34.54 -28.78
CA LEU A 682 31.85 34.93 -28.15
C LEU A 682 33.07 34.45 -28.96
N ASP A 683 34.21 35.15 -28.83
CA ASP A 683 35.47 34.68 -29.41
C ASP A 683 36.01 33.43 -28.67
N PRO A 684 36.92 32.62 -29.27
CA PRO A 684 37.40 31.37 -28.65
C PRO A 684 38.03 31.52 -27.25
N ALA A 685 38.69 32.64 -26.97
CA ALA A 685 39.31 32.90 -25.66
C ALA A 685 38.31 33.39 -24.62
N GLN A 686 37.22 34.05 -25.05
CA GLN A 686 36.09 34.47 -24.25
C GLN A 686 35.15 33.29 -23.96
N ARG A 687 34.92 32.39 -24.93
CA ARG A 687 34.16 31.13 -24.77
C ARG A 687 34.72 30.29 -23.63
N ARG A 688 36.03 30.01 -23.66
CA ARG A 688 36.71 29.23 -22.62
C ARG A 688 36.60 29.87 -21.23
N ARG A 689 36.82 31.18 -21.12
CA ARG A 689 36.68 31.90 -19.84
C ARG A 689 35.24 31.86 -19.32
N ARG A 690 34.25 32.11 -20.19
CA ARG A 690 32.84 32.07 -19.82
C ARG A 690 32.39 30.67 -19.38
N LEU A 691 32.89 29.61 -20.03
CA LEU A 691 32.66 28.22 -19.63
C LEU A 691 33.29 27.91 -18.26
N VAL A 692 34.51 28.36 -18.00
CA VAL A 692 35.15 28.22 -16.67
C VAL A 692 34.34 28.96 -15.60
N ASP A 693 33.92 30.19 -15.88
CA ASP A 693 33.09 30.99 -14.96
C ASP A 693 31.74 30.31 -14.70
N GLU A 694 31.14 29.71 -15.73
CA GLU A 694 29.89 28.96 -15.61
C GLU A 694 30.05 27.69 -14.78
N VAL A 695 31.09 26.90 -15.04
CA VAL A 695 31.40 25.71 -14.23
C VAL A 695 31.67 26.12 -12.78
N CYS A 696 32.48 27.15 -12.54
CA CYS A 696 32.75 27.65 -11.19
C CYS A 696 31.49 28.18 -10.49
N ARG A 697 30.56 28.80 -11.22
CA ARG A 697 29.26 29.24 -10.72
C ARG A 697 28.38 28.07 -10.30
N GLN A 698 28.31 27.01 -11.12
CA GLN A 698 27.55 25.81 -10.78
C GLN A 698 28.18 25.04 -9.62
N VAL A 699 29.52 24.98 -9.58
CA VAL A 699 30.28 24.41 -8.45
C VAL A 699 30.03 25.18 -7.16
N ALA A 700 30.07 26.51 -7.20
CA ALA A 700 29.74 27.35 -6.05
C ALA A 700 28.29 27.11 -5.59
N ALA A 701 27.35 26.97 -6.52
CA ALA A 701 25.94 26.71 -6.20
C ALA A 701 25.71 25.33 -5.55
N VAL A 702 26.44 24.30 -5.99
CA VAL A 702 26.42 22.93 -5.42
C VAL A 702 27.04 22.93 -4.02
N LEU A 703 28.17 23.59 -3.84
CA LEU A 703 28.89 23.67 -2.56
C LEU A 703 28.32 24.70 -1.56
N GLY A 704 27.30 25.46 -1.95
CA GLY A 704 26.65 26.46 -1.09
C GLY A 704 27.46 27.75 -0.90
N HIS A 705 28.43 28.04 -1.78
CA HIS A 705 29.15 29.30 -1.79
C HIS A 705 28.33 30.42 -2.43
N SER A 706 28.44 31.64 -1.90
CA SER A 706 27.71 32.81 -2.39
C SER A 706 28.29 33.44 -3.67
N SER A 707 29.47 33.02 -4.11
CA SER A 707 30.13 33.54 -5.32
C SER A 707 30.97 32.47 -6.01
N ALA A 708 30.98 32.50 -7.35
CA ALA A 708 31.87 31.71 -8.20
C ALA A 708 33.36 32.01 -7.97
N THR A 709 33.70 33.21 -7.50
CA THR A 709 35.08 33.63 -7.20
C THR A 709 35.68 32.95 -5.97
N ALA A 710 34.85 32.27 -5.17
CA ALA A 710 35.30 31.48 -4.02
C ALA A 710 35.81 30.08 -4.43
N VAL A 711 35.64 29.69 -5.70
CA VAL A 711 36.04 28.37 -6.23
C VAL A 711 37.33 28.52 -7.03
N ASP A 712 38.38 27.82 -6.64
CA ASP A 712 39.59 27.72 -7.46
C ASP A 712 39.38 26.74 -8.62
N SER A 713 39.37 27.28 -9.84
CA SER A 713 39.19 26.51 -11.08
C SER A 713 40.23 25.41 -11.32
N LYS A 714 41.39 25.44 -10.63
CA LYS A 714 42.49 24.47 -10.75
C LYS A 714 42.50 23.43 -9.64
N GLN A 715 41.78 23.66 -8.55
CA GLN A 715 41.69 22.73 -7.44
C GLN A 715 40.85 21.52 -7.84
N SER A 716 41.22 20.33 -7.37
CA SER A 716 40.45 19.14 -7.70
C SER A 716 39.08 19.14 -7.03
N PHE A 717 38.07 18.58 -7.69
CA PHE A 717 36.73 18.48 -7.13
C PHE A 717 36.71 17.77 -5.76
N LYS A 718 37.56 16.74 -5.58
CA LYS A 718 37.72 16.04 -4.30
C LYS A 718 38.21 16.95 -3.17
N GLU A 719 39.17 17.83 -3.47
CA GLU A 719 39.69 18.80 -2.49
C GLU A 719 38.72 19.96 -2.25
N LEU A 720 37.85 20.26 -3.22
CA LEU A 720 36.75 21.21 -3.09
C LEU A 720 35.55 20.63 -2.30
N GLY A 721 35.61 19.37 -1.89
CA GLY A 721 34.58 18.71 -1.09
C GLY A 721 33.49 18.00 -1.88
N PHE A 722 33.73 17.66 -3.16
CA PHE A 722 32.81 16.83 -3.92
C PHE A 722 32.87 15.36 -3.51
N ASP A 723 31.70 14.77 -3.45
CA ASP A 723 31.39 13.36 -3.28
C ASP A 723 30.53 12.84 -4.44
N SER A 724 30.10 11.58 -4.39
CA SER A 724 29.28 10.96 -5.44
C SER A 724 27.93 11.65 -5.64
N LEU A 725 27.35 12.27 -4.60
CA LEU A 725 26.04 12.94 -4.65
C LEU A 725 26.13 14.33 -5.28
N THR A 726 27.11 15.12 -4.86
CA THR A 726 27.37 16.47 -5.37
C THR A 726 27.89 16.44 -6.81
N ALA A 727 28.59 15.37 -7.22
CA ALA A 727 28.97 15.15 -8.62
C ALA A 727 27.75 14.98 -9.56
N VAL A 728 26.74 14.21 -9.14
CA VAL A 728 25.48 14.05 -9.88
C VAL A 728 24.71 15.36 -9.97
N GLU A 729 24.66 16.12 -8.89
CA GLU A 729 23.98 17.41 -8.86
C GLU A 729 24.65 18.40 -9.84
N LEU A 730 25.99 18.50 -9.81
CA LEU A 730 26.73 19.32 -10.77
C LEU A 730 26.44 18.89 -12.21
N ARG A 731 26.49 17.59 -12.50
CA ARG A 731 26.14 17.07 -13.83
C ARG A 731 24.73 17.46 -14.25
N ASN A 732 23.73 17.30 -13.39
CA ASN A 732 22.33 17.65 -13.69
C ASN A 732 22.18 19.14 -14.00
N ARG A 733 22.81 19.99 -13.19
CA ARG A 733 22.81 21.45 -13.40
C ARG A 733 23.53 21.83 -14.68
N MET A 734 24.64 21.18 -15.00
CA MET A 734 25.38 21.39 -16.24
C MET A 734 24.62 20.90 -17.47
N ASN A 735 23.95 19.74 -17.42
CA ASN A 735 23.07 19.26 -18.51
C ASN A 735 21.94 20.26 -18.78
N ALA A 736 21.32 20.79 -17.72
CA ALA A 736 20.27 21.79 -17.85
C ALA A 736 20.78 23.15 -18.38
N ALA A 737 21.99 23.56 -17.99
CA ALA A 737 22.56 24.84 -18.40
C ALA A 737 23.20 24.82 -19.80
N ALA A 738 23.86 23.73 -20.16
CA ALA A 738 24.62 23.58 -21.40
C ALA A 738 23.89 22.78 -22.48
N GLY A 739 22.78 22.09 -22.17
CA GLY A 739 22.00 21.33 -23.16
C GLY A 739 22.74 20.10 -23.72
N VAL A 740 23.76 19.61 -23.03
CA VAL A 740 24.54 18.41 -23.39
C VAL A 740 24.22 17.24 -22.46
N LEU A 741 24.44 16.01 -22.94
CA LEU A 741 24.31 14.78 -22.14
C LEU A 741 25.68 14.40 -21.55
N LEU A 742 25.92 14.81 -20.30
CA LEU A 742 27.16 14.47 -19.60
C LEU A 742 27.04 13.14 -18.83
N PRO A 743 28.11 12.32 -18.75
CA PRO A 743 28.13 11.07 -18.00
C PRO A 743 28.16 11.31 -16.48
N ALA A 744 27.69 10.35 -15.67
CA ALA A 744 27.76 10.43 -14.20
C ALA A 744 29.20 10.40 -13.64
N THR A 745 30.17 9.92 -14.42
CA THR A 745 31.60 9.90 -14.09
C THR A 745 32.31 11.24 -14.34
N LEU A 746 31.59 12.29 -14.73
CA LEU A 746 32.11 13.60 -15.14
C LEU A 746 33.24 14.15 -14.26
N VAL A 747 33.05 14.11 -12.94
CA VAL A 747 33.99 14.65 -11.96
C VAL A 747 35.26 13.79 -11.82
N PHE A 748 35.19 12.51 -12.17
CA PHE A 748 36.35 11.61 -12.19
C PHE A 748 37.10 11.70 -13.51
N ASP A 749 36.38 11.80 -14.62
CA ASP A 749 36.96 11.92 -15.96
C ASP A 749 37.61 13.31 -16.16
N TYR A 750 37.07 14.33 -15.51
CA TYR A 750 37.54 15.71 -15.56
C TYR A 750 37.71 16.25 -14.14
N PRO A 751 38.88 16.06 -13.51
CA PRO A 751 39.04 16.22 -12.06
C PRO A 751 39.04 17.66 -11.54
N THR A 752 38.99 18.67 -12.41
CA THR A 752 38.99 20.11 -12.03
C THR A 752 37.92 20.89 -12.81
N PRO A 753 37.40 22.01 -12.27
CA PRO A 753 36.48 22.90 -13.00
C PRO A 753 37.00 23.34 -14.37
N ALA A 754 38.31 23.62 -14.48
CA ALA A 754 38.94 23.97 -15.75
C ALA A 754 38.97 22.80 -16.76
N ALA A 755 39.24 21.58 -16.31
CA ALA A 755 39.22 20.39 -17.17
C ALA A 755 37.81 20.08 -17.69
N LEU A 756 36.79 20.27 -16.84
CA LEU A 756 35.39 20.12 -17.22
C LEU A 756 34.96 21.19 -18.24
N ALA A 757 35.36 22.44 -18.03
CA ALA A 757 35.08 23.53 -18.98
C ALA A 757 35.70 23.27 -20.36
N GLU A 758 36.91 22.69 -20.43
CA GLU A 758 37.54 22.35 -21.72
C GLU A 758 36.88 21.13 -22.39
N HIS A 759 36.35 20.18 -21.62
CA HIS A 759 35.52 19.11 -22.20
C HIS A 759 34.24 19.66 -22.82
N LEU A 760 33.52 20.52 -22.11
CA LEU A 760 32.32 21.18 -22.62
C LEU A 760 32.63 22.02 -23.86
N HIS A 761 33.77 22.71 -23.87
CA HIS A 761 34.22 23.43 -25.05
C HIS A 761 34.42 22.51 -26.26
N ARG A 762 35.01 21.31 -26.08
CA ARG A 762 35.17 20.33 -27.15
C ARG A 762 33.83 19.74 -27.62
N GLU A 763 32.91 19.45 -26.72
CA GLU A 763 31.57 18.94 -27.07
C GLU A 763 30.76 19.96 -27.87
N HIS A 764 30.85 21.25 -27.53
CA HIS A 764 30.10 22.32 -28.21
C HIS A 764 30.74 22.83 -29.51
N PHE A 765 32.07 22.74 -29.64
CA PHE A 765 32.82 23.40 -30.71
C PHE A 765 33.77 22.47 -31.47
N ALA A 766 33.48 21.17 -31.52
CA ALA A 766 34.29 20.14 -32.19
C ALA A 766 34.54 20.36 -33.70
N SER A 767 34.07 21.46 -34.31
CA SER A 767 34.39 21.86 -35.69
C SER A 767 35.51 22.92 -35.83
N ASP A 768 36.00 23.53 -34.75
CA ASP A 768 36.90 24.72 -34.84
C ASP A 768 38.40 24.40 -34.71
N ALA A 769 38.80 23.11 -34.68
CA ALA A 769 40.17 22.71 -34.30
C ALA A 769 41.14 22.35 -35.44
N ASP A 770 40.73 22.33 -36.71
CA ASP A 770 41.60 21.85 -37.82
C ASP A 770 42.06 22.92 -38.83
N GLU A 771 41.99 24.23 -38.51
CA GLU A 771 42.34 25.29 -39.48
C GLU A 771 43.60 26.11 -39.22
N ASN A 772 44.46 25.81 -38.24
CA ASN A 772 45.72 26.56 -38.11
C ASN A 772 46.94 25.68 -37.83
N GLY A 773 47.51 25.14 -38.92
CA GLY A 773 48.70 24.29 -38.90
C GLY A 773 49.46 24.09 -40.22
N ALA A 774 49.46 25.05 -41.15
CA ALA A 774 50.44 25.19 -42.28
C ALA A 774 50.49 24.06 -43.36
N PRO A 775 51.11 24.27 -44.55
CA PRO A 775 50.43 24.04 -45.83
C PRO A 775 51.02 22.93 -46.72
N GLY A 776 50.17 22.35 -47.58
CA GLY A 776 50.57 21.69 -48.83
C GLY A 776 50.09 20.25 -49.00
N GLY A 777 48.98 20.06 -49.74
CA GLY A 777 48.53 18.77 -50.26
C GLY A 777 47.08 18.81 -50.73
N ASP A 778 46.87 18.71 -52.05
CA ASP A 778 45.56 18.73 -52.73
C ASP A 778 44.67 17.51 -52.35
N PRO A 779 43.33 17.60 -52.49
CA PRO A 779 42.33 16.78 -51.80
C PRO A 779 41.89 15.56 -52.62
N ALA A 780 41.55 14.45 -51.94
CA ALA A 780 40.48 13.53 -52.35
C ALA A 780 40.29 12.38 -51.36
N SER A 781 39.03 12.05 -51.11
CA SER A 781 38.48 10.80 -50.55
C SER A 781 38.64 10.55 -49.03
N GLY A 782 37.51 10.59 -48.33
CA GLY A 782 37.35 10.03 -47.00
C GLY A 782 35.87 9.78 -46.73
N VAL A 783 35.40 8.55 -46.95
CA VAL A 783 34.14 8.07 -46.36
C VAL A 783 34.32 8.15 -44.84
N PRO A 784 33.34 8.66 -44.07
CA PRO A 784 33.46 8.71 -42.61
C PRO A 784 33.74 7.31 -42.07
N ASP A 785 34.63 7.20 -41.08
CA ASP A 785 34.86 5.90 -40.44
C ASP A 785 33.57 5.39 -39.76
N GLU A 786 33.50 4.09 -39.55
CA GLU A 786 32.30 3.42 -39.03
C GLU A 786 31.90 3.93 -37.62
N ALA A 787 32.88 4.37 -36.82
CA ALA A 787 32.64 4.93 -35.49
C ALA A 787 31.98 6.33 -35.55
N THR A 788 32.32 7.11 -36.57
CA THR A 788 31.75 8.43 -36.84
C THR A 788 30.36 8.31 -37.44
N LEU A 789 30.16 7.38 -38.38
CA LEU A 789 28.84 7.04 -38.92
C LEU A 789 27.87 6.55 -37.83
N ARG A 790 28.35 5.70 -36.90
CA ARG A 790 27.54 5.18 -35.79
C ARG A 790 27.15 6.28 -34.79
N ARG A 791 28.06 7.21 -34.46
CA ARG A 791 27.74 8.39 -33.65
C ARG A 791 26.71 9.30 -34.33
N LEU A 792 26.87 9.55 -35.62
CA LEU A 792 25.93 10.38 -36.38
C LEU A 792 24.53 9.74 -36.41
N LEU A 793 24.43 8.43 -36.61
CA LEU A 793 23.15 7.71 -36.62
C LEU A 793 22.45 7.73 -35.23
N ILE A 794 23.20 7.64 -34.14
CA ILE A 794 22.64 7.71 -32.77
C ILE A 794 22.22 9.15 -32.39
N SER A 795 22.85 10.16 -32.99
CA SER A 795 22.57 11.58 -32.69
C SER A 795 21.33 12.14 -33.40
N ILE A 796 20.78 11.43 -34.40
CA ILE A 796 19.61 11.88 -35.16
C ILE A 796 18.32 11.48 -34.42
N PRO A 797 17.42 12.43 -34.09
CA PRO A 797 16.15 12.13 -33.44
C PRO A 797 15.25 11.20 -34.28
N LEU A 798 14.59 10.24 -33.63
CA LEU A 798 13.67 9.28 -34.29
C LEU A 798 12.52 9.95 -35.06
N THR A 799 12.12 11.15 -34.67
CA THR A 799 11.12 11.95 -35.39
C THR A 799 11.59 12.31 -36.80
N ARG A 800 12.86 12.68 -36.98
CA ARG A 800 13.43 12.95 -38.31
C ARG A 800 13.57 11.69 -39.17
N PHE A 801 13.78 10.52 -38.57
CA PHE A 801 13.75 9.25 -39.30
C PHE A 801 12.35 8.89 -39.81
N ARG A 802 11.28 9.20 -39.06
CA ARG A 802 9.89 9.03 -39.52
C ARG A 802 9.52 10.03 -40.60
N GLU A 803 9.84 11.31 -40.42
CA GLU A 803 9.50 12.38 -41.36
C GLU A 803 10.21 12.23 -42.72
N SER A 804 11.36 11.56 -42.75
CA SER A 804 12.10 11.26 -43.98
C SER A 804 11.74 9.91 -44.64
N GLY A 805 10.86 9.11 -44.02
CA GLY A 805 10.49 7.78 -44.52
C GLY A 805 11.60 6.72 -44.44
N LEU A 806 12.74 7.04 -43.80
CA LEU A 806 13.91 6.15 -43.72
C LEU A 806 13.81 5.13 -42.57
N LEU A 807 12.90 5.33 -41.62
CA LEU A 807 12.77 4.44 -40.47
C LEU A 807 12.44 3.00 -40.86
N ASP A 808 11.50 2.81 -41.80
CA ASP A 808 11.09 1.48 -42.25
C ASP A 808 12.19 0.78 -43.06
N ALA A 809 13.00 1.52 -43.80
CA ALA A 809 14.17 0.99 -44.51
C ALA A 809 15.26 0.51 -43.55
N VAL A 810 15.51 1.25 -42.45
CA VAL A 810 16.49 0.86 -41.42
C VAL A 810 16.01 -0.34 -40.61
N LEU A 811 14.71 -0.42 -40.29
CA LEU A 811 14.11 -1.57 -39.62
C LEU A 811 14.09 -2.83 -40.52
N GLY A 812 13.85 -2.66 -41.81
CA GLY A 812 13.97 -3.74 -42.81
C GLY A 812 15.40 -4.28 -42.94
N LEU A 813 16.41 -3.42 -42.83
CA LEU A 813 17.82 -3.83 -42.83
C LEU A 813 18.24 -4.52 -41.52
N ALA A 814 17.70 -4.09 -40.38
CA ALA A 814 18.00 -4.66 -39.07
C ALA A 814 17.37 -6.05 -38.83
N THR A 815 16.32 -6.39 -39.58
CA THR A 815 15.65 -7.70 -39.52
C THR A 815 16.22 -8.73 -40.51
N ALA A 816 17.13 -8.32 -41.40
CA ALA A 816 17.82 -9.23 -42.32
C ALA A 816 18.95 -9.99 -41.58
N THR A 817 18.70 -11.27 -41.28
CA THR A 817 19.72 -12.20 -40.78
C THR A 817 20.72 -12.52 -41.92
N PRO A 818 22.04 -12.64 -41.68
CA PRO A 818 23.00 -12.90 -42.76
C PRO A 818 22.82 -14.32 -43.34
N PRO A 819 23.12 -14.57 -44.63
CA PRO A 819 22.72 -15.80 -45.28
C PRO A 819 23.65 -16.99 -44.93
N PRO A 820 23.13 -18.22 -44.81
CA PRO A 820 23.93 -19.42 -44.98
C PRO A 820 24.16 -19.70 -46.47
N GLY A 821 25.25 -20.42 -46.76
CA GLY A 821 25.81 -20.62 -48.10
C GLY A 821 24.85 -21.10 -49.19
N THR A 822 25.21 -20.73 -50.41
CA THR A 822 24.57 -21.02 -51.69
C THR A 822 24.37 -22.51 -51.97
N LYS A 823 23.13 -22.92 -52.28
CA LYS A 823 22.79 -23.92 -53.32
C LYS A 823 21.36 -23.72 -53.87
N SER A 824 21.29 -23.25 -55.12
CA SER A 824 20.55 -23.79 -56.29
C SER A 824 19.09 -24.30 -56.16
N GLY A 825 18.20 -23.71 -56.98
CA GLY A 825 17.03 -24.35 -57.64
C GLY A 825 15.70 -23.64 -57.36
N ALA A 826 15.13 -22.84 -58.26
CA ALA A 826 14.36 -23.15 -59.49
C ALA A 826 12.84 -23.36 -59.27
N GLY A 827 12.03 -22.47 -59.86
CA GLY A 827 10.70 -22.77 -60.44
C GLY A 827 9.43 -22.37 -59.66
N PRO A 828 8.29 -22.11 -60.35
CA PRO A 828 7.28 -21.09 -60.00
C PRO A 828 5.86 -21.66 -59.74
N ASP A 829 4.82 -20.77 -59.77
CA ASP A 829 3.35 -20.96 -59.78
C ASP A 829 2.62 -20.75 -58.42
N THR A 830 1.44 -20.12 -58.26
CA THR A 830 0.39 -19.55 -59.14
C THR A 830 -0.62 -18.76 -58.25
N ASP A 831 -1.23 -17.69 -58.79
CA ASP A 831 -2.47 -16.98 -58.34
C ASP A 831 -3.75 -17.84 -58.62
N PRO A 832 -5.04 -17.44 -58.38
CA PRO A 832 -5.69 -16.39 -57.54
C PRO A 832 -7.09 -16.76 -56.88
N VAL A 833 -7.59 -15.86 -56.00
CA VAL A 833 -8.99 -15.31 -55.81
C VAL A 833 -10.28 -16.18 -55.63
N ALA A 834 -11.04 -15.80 -54.58
CA ALA A 834 -12.52 -15.73 -54.35
C ALA A 834 -13.36 -16.92 -53.80
N GLY A 835 -14.19 -16.59 -52.80
CA GLY A 835 -15.40 -17.30 -52.37
C GLY A 835 -15.91 -16.84 -51.00
N LEU A 836 -17.00 -16.06 -50.97
CA LEU A 836 -17.71 -15.54 -49.77
C LEU A 836 -18.71 -16.56 -49.22
N ASP A 837 -19.00 -16.51 -47.92
CA ASP A 837 -20.26 -17.03 -47.34
C ASP A 837 -20.87 -15.97 -46.40
N VAL A 838 -22.18 -15.73 -46.51
CA VAL A 838 -22.93 -14.59 -45.94
C VAL A 838 -23.64 -14.97 -44.63
N ASP A 839 -23.58 -16.24 -44.23
CA ASP A 839 -24.22 -16.74 -43.01
C ASP A 839 -23.34 -16.64 -41.74
N ASP A 840 -22.14 -16.03 -41.82
CA ASP A 840 -21.18 -15.87 -40.72
C ASP A 840 -20.92 -14.40 -40.29
N MET A 841 -21.77 -13.45 -40.70
CA MET A 841 -21.56 -12.03 -40.40
C MET A 841 -22.21 -11.61 -39.07
N ASP A 842 -21.43 -11.00 -38.18
CA ASP A 842 -21.92 -10.51 -36.89
C ASP A 842 -22.56 -9.11 -36.98
N VAL A 843 -23.09 -8.63 -35.86
CA VAL A 843 -23.80 -7.34 -35.75
C VAL A 843 -22.90 -6.15 -36.07
N ASP A 844 -21.59 -6.22 -35.80
CA ASP A 844 -20.64 -5.15 -36.10
C ASP A 844 -20.32 -5.07 -37.60
N ASP A 845 -20.36 -6.20 -38.32
CA ASP A 845 -20.19 -6.24 -39.77
C ASP A 845 -21.43 -5.72 -40.53
N LEU A 846 -22.64 -5.92 -40.00
CA LEU A 846 -23.86 -5.29 -40.50
C LEU A 846 -23.91 -3.78 -40.24
N VAL A 847 -23.32 -3.32 -39.12
CA VAL A 847 -23.21 -1.89 -38.77
C VAL A 847 -22.17 -1.18 -39.65
N ARG A 848 -21.06 -1.85 -40.01
CA ARG A 848 -20.08 -1.32 -40.99
C ARG A 848 -20.63 -1.23 -42.40
N MET A 849 -21.57 -2.10 -42.77
CA MET A 849 -22.21 -2.07 -44.09
C MET A 849 -23.32 -1.01 -44.19
N ALA A 850 -23.98 -0.69 -43.07
CA ALA A 850 -25.01 0.35 -42.98
C ALA A 850 -24.45 1.79 -42.90
N LEU A 851 -23.14 1.95 -42.66
CA LEU A 851 -22.45 3.24 -42.56
C LEU A 851 -21.60 3.57 -43.79
N GLY A 852 -21.94 3.03 -44.95
CA GLY A 852 -21.25 3.30 -46.21
C GLY A 852 -21.32 4.77 -46.65
N ALA A 853 -20.15 5.27 -47.07
CA ALA A 853 -19.88 6.35 -48.02
C ALA A 853 -20.19 7.80 -47.58
N ASP A 854 -19.13 8.58 -47.30
CA ASP A 854 -18.63 9.63 -48.22
C ASP A 854 -17.53 10.47 -47.53
N ASP A 855 -16.41 10.63 -48.26
CA ASP A 855 -15.28 11.59 -48.16
C ASP A 855 -14.62 11.96 -46.81
#